data_AF-A0A090HXZ8-F1
#
_entry.id   AF-A0A090HXZ8-F1
#
_cell.length_a   1.000
_cell.length_b   1.000
_cell.length_c   1.000
_cell.angle_alpha   90.00
_cell.angle_beta   90.00
_cell.angle_gamma   90.00
#
_symmetry.space_group_name_H-M   'P 1'
#
loop_
_entity.id
_entity.type
_entity.pdbx_description
1 polymer ?
#
loop_
_entity_poly.entity_id
_entity_poly.type
_entity_poly.pdbx_seq_one_letter_code
_entity_poly.pdbx_strand_id
1 'polypeptide(L)'
;MFKKSLNKVLGISLCAVVLMTGPVFAKEFKDVTKNGPYGWAYSYIDEMSDKGVIEGYPNGNYEPDRAVSFEEVLQLLKGVMNAPKDELDRAVAKYGSDLTYYGVAGWARDAAAIAIERNVITIETIKEAKSKGFIDQDNIVYPDRNTIAVYYARALNLSANGDESYLRHDDKDRIPSGTRGYLASLVKEGIFAATGSDGKFEGTRHIRRSEMAKITKLSYDYARTANLSQETKTITGKVILSTNLNNLDTIIIESGTSRYQFRVNYSTEYKMNNQTAKFSDIKPDQEVKITYVTTSDKMSEGVAKKVEITNNISDLIGYVAGKSYNTIKINYATDSKNIDFSKDQKISTNQTKDFEFTNDAKIYKLGRSIYANDIQIDDLIEFKTDSLGKIKEAVLYPRNGRVSGTVVSVTTSTNNNVRESIKLRLDDGKDYVFYGNYPTYNSWGYNTLFNNLRYGDRVNFNTNYKLVTNSSNTENTITGQIIDSYSYAVKRYDGTTGELRLRENNYSNYKTYYFTDRTNYRLANNLMLNNPSIENLRGVTVTLVLDGDRIVEIRDIGNQKNFDAIAQIINVETNNPFGSFVSRTYRIKIINDNNQSGGVKDGDTFYFSTERAFNKYDIIRITGLRENDDLKDVSIKLIDDRRFSEYFGKYYYNFY
;
A
#
# COMPACT_ATOMS: atom_id res chain seq x y z
N MET A 1 57.48 -35.62 53.93
CA MET A 1 56.76 -36.86 53.56
C MET A 1 55.26 -36.58 53.65
N PHE A 2 54.57 -36.67 52.50
CA PHE A 2 53.12 -36.66 52.22
C PHE A 2 52.22 -35.41 52.42
N LYS A 3 51.75 -34.94 51.25
CA LYS A 3 50.55 -34.13 50.91
C LYS A 3 49.24 -34.63 51.54
N LYS A 4 48.33 -33.68 51.82
CA LYS A 4 46.87 -33.64 51.49
C LYS A 4 46.24 -32.46 52.27
N SER A 5 45.31 -31.66 51.79
CA SER A 5 44.72 -31.36 50.48
C SER A 5 43.93 -30.07 50.69
N LEU A 6 44.19 -29.05 49.88
CA LEU A 6 43.46 -27.79 49.85
C LEU A 6 42.07 -28.06 49.25
N ASN A 7 41.05 -28.24 50.08
CA ASN A 7 39.67 -28.35 49.62
C ASN A 7 39.01 -26.98 49.62
N LYS A 8 38.48 -26.67 48.44
CA LYS A 8 37.88 -25.41 48.01
C LYS A 8 36.66 -25.06 48.85
N VAL A 9 36.67 -23.87 49.45
CA VAL A 9 35.45 -23.17 49.86
C VAL A 9 34.86 -22.54 48.59
N LEU A 10 33.86 -23.17 47.98
CA LEU A 10 33.02 -22.53 46.96
C LEU A 10 31.92 -21.78 47.72
N GLY A 11 32.16 -20.50 48.00
CA GLY A 11 31.14 -19.61 48.54
C GLY A 11 29.99 -19.47 47.54
N ILE A 12 28.80 -19.89 47.95
CA ILE A 12 27.53 -19.61 47.26
C ILE A 12 27.23 -18.12 47.54
N SER A 13 27.80 -17.24 46.71
CA SER A 13 27.50 -15.81 46.74
C SER A 13 26.56 -15.50 45.59
N LEU A 14 25.26 -15.33 45.91
CA LEU A 14 24.38 -14.55 45.08
C LEU A 14 24.71 -13.06 45.34
N CYS A 15 25.52 -12.49 44.44
CA CYS A 15 25.86 -11.07 44.27
C CYS A 15 26.33 -10.27 45.51
N ALA A 16 27.65 -10.06 45.62
CA ALA A 16 28.20 -8.80 46.10
C ALA A 16 28.36 -7.85 44.89
N VAL A 17 27.74 -6.67 44.99
CA VAL A 17 27.60 -5.65 43.95
C VAL A 17 28.95 -5.07 43.52
N VAL A 18 29.23 -5.07 42.22
CA VAL A 18 30.07 -4.06 41.57
C VAL A 18 29.22 -3.37 40.50
N LEU A 19 29.00 -2.08 40.73
CA LEU A 19 28.27 -1.16 39.86
C LEU A 19 28.96 -1.06 38.49
N MET A 20 28.38 -1.66 37.46
CA MET A 20 28.62 -1.27 36.07
C MET A 20 27.28 -1.22 35.35
N THR A 21 26.77 0.00 35.14
CA THR A 21 25.63 0.27 34.27
C THR A 21 26.08 0.08 32.81
N GLY A 22 25.98 -1.15 32.32
CA GLY A 22 26.11 -1.49 30.90
C GLY A 22 24.74 -1.73 30.25
N PRO A 23 24.64 -1.70 28.92
CA PRO A 23 23.43 -2.11 28.22
C PRO A 23 23.11 -3.57 28.56
N VAL A 24 21.87 -3.82 28.98
CA VAL A 24 21.34 -5.17 29.23
C VAL A 24 21.17 -5.86 27.88
N PHE A 25 22.19 -6.63 27.47
CA PHE A 25 22.03 -7.59 26.38
C PHE A 25 21.25 -8.81 26.88
N ALA A 26 20.41 -9.39 26.03
CA ALA A 26 19.75 -10.67 26.31
C ALA A 26 20.80 -11.69 26.75
N LYS A 27 20.63 -12.27 27.95
CA LYS A 27 21.63 -13.15 28.55
C LYS A 27 21.44 -14.57 27.98
N GLU A 28 22.12 -14.88 26.88
CA GLU A 28 22.17 -16.25 26.37
C GLU A 28 22.91 -17.17 27.37
N PHE A 29 22.28 -18.29 27.73
CA PHE A 29 22.86 -19.31 28.62
C PHE A 29 23.54 -20.41 27.81
N LYS A 30 24.79 -20.76 28.18
CA LYS A 30 25.62 -21.70 27.41
C LYS A 30 25.03 -23.11 27.31
N ASP A 31 24.26 -23.52 28.31
CA ASP A 31 23.68 -24.86 28.47
C ASP A 31 22.21 -24.94 28.03
N VAL A 32 21.65 -23.86 27.47
CA VAL A 32 20.28 -23.81 26.96
C VAL A 32 20.30 -23.24 25.54
N THR A 33 20.06 -24.10 24.55
CA THR A 33 20.01 -23.69 23.14
C THR A 33 18.68 -24.10 22.51
N LYS A 34 18.23 -23.33 21.50
CA LYS A 34 16.93 -23.55 20.83
C LYS A 34 16.77 -24.96 20.25
N ASN A 35 17.85 -25.55 19.76
CA ASN A 35 17.88 -26.89 19.16
C ASN A 35 18.47 -27.97 20.09
N GLY A 36 18.75 -27.62 21.35
CA GLY A 36 19.30 -28.55 22.34
C GLY A 36 18.24 -29.35 23.10
N PRO A 37 18.65 -30.19 24.07
CA PRO A 37 17.73 -31.02 24.87
C PRO A 37 16.68 -30.23 25.66
N TYR A 38 16.96 -28.95 25.96
CA TYR A 38 16.02 -28.03 26.62
C TYR A 38 15.43 -26.99 25.65
N GLY A 39 15.45 -27.24 24.35
CA GLY A 39 14.88 -26.34 23.34
C GLY A 39 13.41 -26.00 23.60
N TRP A 40 12.66 -26.91 24.23
CA TRP A 40 11.27 -26.67 24.66
C TRP A 40 11.15 -25.61 25.76
N ALA A 41 12.19 -25.43 26.58
CA ALA A 41 12.22 -24.45 27.67
C ALA A 41 12.90 -23.13 27.24
N TYR A 42 13.68 -23.15 26.15
CA TYR A 42 14.49 -22.04 25.68
C TYR A 42 13.71 -20.72 25.66
N SER A 43 12.57 -20.65 24.98
CA SER A 43 11.82 -19.41 24.83
C SER A 43 11.26 -18.87 26.16
N TYR A 44 10.92 -19.75 27.11
CA TYR A 44 10.45 -19.31 28.42
C TYR A 44 11.60 -18.77 29.27
N ILE A 45 12.77 -19.41 29.20
CA ILE A 45 13.96 -19.00 29.93
C ILE A 45 14.46 -17.66 29.39
N ASP A 46 14.59 -17.55 28.07
CA ASP A 46 14.99 -16.35 27.34
C ASP A 46 14.10 -15.16 27.68
N GLU A 47 12.78 -15.30 27.50
CA GLU A 47 11.82 -14.22 27.75
C GLU A 47 11.79 -13.78 29.21
N MET A 48 11.83 -14.71 30.16
CA MET A 48 11.79 -14.34 31.58
C MET A 48 13.13 -13.80 32.07
N SER A 49 14.24 -14.13 31.39
CA SER A 49 15.53 -13.53 31.66
C SER A 49 15.63 -12.10 31.15
N ASP A 50 15.11 -11.84 29.95
CA ASP A 50 14.96 -10.47 29.41
C ASP A 50 14.11 -9.57 30.33
N LYS A 51 13.11 -10.15 30.98
CA LYS A 51 12.28 -9.45 31.97
C LYS A 51 12.91 -9.34 33.36
N GLY A 52 14.10 -9.90 33.57
CA GLY A 52 14.80 -9.90 34.86
C GLY A 52 14.11 -10.71 35.96
N VAL A 53 13.21 -11.63 35.61
CA VAL A 53 12.53 -12.53 36.56
C VAL A 53 13.32 -13.81 36.76
N ILE A 54 14.02 -14.25 35.71
CA ILE A 54 14.88 -15.43 35.75
C ILE A 54 16.33 -15.04 35.53
N GLU A 55 17.20 -15.57 36.37
CA GLU A 55 18.65 -15.37 36.26
C GLU A 55 19.37 -16.71 36.20
N GLY A 56 20.42 -16.79 35.37
CA GLY A 56 21.38 -17.90 35.41
C GLY A 56 22.62 -17.58 36.25
N TYR A 57 23.49 -18.56 36.38
CA TYR A 57 24.65 -18.55 37.26
C TYR A 57 25.80 -17.68 36.74
N PRO A 58 26.72 -17.26 37.63
CA PRO A 58 27.92 -16.51 37.24
C PRO A 58 28.81 -17.22 36.20
N ASN A 59 28.74 -18.56 36.12
CA ASN A 59 29.47 -19.34 35.12
C ASN A 59 28.89 -19.22 33.68
N GLY A 60 27.73 -18.58 33.53
CA GLY A 60 27.01 -18.41 32.26
C GLY A 60 26.02 -19.53 31.93
N ASN A 61 25.74 -20.44 32.87
CA ASN A 61 24.77 -21.52 32.72
C ASN A 61 23.43 -21.18 33.39
N TYR A 62 22.34 -21.77 32.91
CA TYR A 62 21.03 -21.73 33.55
C TYR A 62 20.79 -22.91 34.50
N GLU A 63 21.42 -24.05 34.23
CA GLU A 63 21.27 -25.34 34.92
C GLU A 63 19.82 -25.87 34.88
N PRO A 64 19.25 -26.11 33.68
CA PRO A 64 17.83 -26.40 33.48
C PRO A 64 17.29 -27.64 34.22
N ASP A 65 18.16 -28.59 34.59
CA ASP A 65 17.79 -29.80 35.31
C ASP A 65 17.91 -29.71 36.83
N ARG A 66 18.51 -28.64 37.36
CA ARG A 66 18.68 -28.49 38.81
C ARG A 66 17.33 -28.28 39.49
N ALA A 67 17.17 -28.84 40.68
CA ALA A 67 16.04 -28.56 41.56
C ALA A 67 16.04 -27.09 42.02
N VAL A 68 14.86 -26.52 42.26
CA VAL A 68 14.70 -25.12 42.68
C VAL A 68 14.45 -25.03 44.18
N SER A 69 15.27 -24.26 44.90
CA SER A 69 15.15 -24.08 46.35
C SER A 69 13.93 -23.24 46.73
N PHE A 70 13.53 -23.28 48.00
CA PHE A 70 12.41 -22.48 48.51
C PHE A 70 12.60 -20.98 48.28
N GLU A 71 13.79 -20.46 48.57
CA GLU A 71 14.13 -19.05 48.39
C GLU A 71 14.12 -18.63 46.91
N GLU A 72 14.51 -19.52 46.01
CA GLU A 72 14.43 -19.27 44.56
C GLU A 72 12.97 -19.28 44.06
N VAL A 73 12.12 -20.17 44.57
CA VAL A 73 10.69 -20.15 44.28
C VAL A 73 10.08 -18.81 44.68
N LEU A 74 10.44 -18.27 45.85
CA LEU A 74 9.97 -16.96 46.30
C LEU A 74 10.41 -15.84 45.34
N GLN A 75 11.66 -15.86 44.84
CA GLN A 75 12.11 -14.89 43.84
C GLN A 75 11.29 -14.92 42.56
N LEU A 76 11.00 -16.11 42.04
CA LEU A 76 10.16 -16.26 40.84
C LEU A 76 8.76 -15.70 41.11
N LEU A 77 8.19 -15.97 42.28
CA LEU A 77 6.89 -15.44 42.70
C LEU A 77 6.90 -13.92 42.86
N LYS A 78 7.99 -13.31 43.36
CA LYS A 78 8.17 -11.85 43.40
C LYS A 78 8.06 -11.26 41.99
N GLY A 79 8.69 -11.89 41.00
CA GLY A 79 8.59 -11.49 39.60
C GLY A 79 7.18 -11.64 39.02
N VAL A 80 6.47 -12.73 39.33
CA VAL A 80 5.07 -12.95 38.90
C VAL A 80 4.12 -11.92 39.53
N MET A 81 4.27 -11.66 40.82
CA MET A 81 3.45 -10.70 41.57
C MET A 81 3.74 -9.26 41.16
N ASN A 82 4.98 -8.96 40.75
CA ASN A 82 5.46 -7.65 40.28
C ASN A 82 4.90 -6.48 41.11
N ALA A 83 5.05 -6.55 42.42
CA ALA A 83 4.47 -5.57 43.33
C ALA A 83 5.07 -4.17 43.12
N PRO A 84 4.25 -3.10 43.22
CA PRO A 84 4.75 -1.74 43.27
C PRO A 84 5.85 -1.57 44.33
N LYS A 85 6.85 -0.74 44.01
CA LYS A 85 8.02 -0.56 44.88
C LYS A 85 7.65 -0.10 46.29
N ASP A 86 6.64 0.75 46.44
CA ASP A 86 6.18 1.22 47.75
C ASP A 86 5.55 0.10 48.59
N GLU A 87 4.82 -0.83 47.96
CA GLU A 87 4.28 -2.02 48.63
C GLU A 87 5.41 -2.94 49.08
N LEU A 88 6.40 -3.16 48.21
CA LEU A 88 7.59 -3.95 48.52
C LEU A 88 8.38 -3.36 49.69
N ASP A 89 8.65 -2.04 49.67
CA ASP A 89 9.40 -1.35 50.71
C ASP A 89 8.66 -1.44 52.07
N ARG A 90 7.32 -1.33 52.08
CA ARG A 90 6.50 -1.54 53.29
C ARG A 90 6.56 -2.98 53.80
N ALA A 91 6.45 -3.96 52.91
CA ALA A 91 6.53 -5.37 53.28
C ALA A 91 7.89 -5.70 53.91
N VAL A 92 8.98 -5.22 53.31
CA VAL A 92 10.35 -5.39 53.83
C VAL A 92 10.51 -4.74 55.20
N ALA A 93 10.00 -3.52 55.40
CA ALA A 93 10.04 -2.84 56.69
C ALA A 93 9.27 -3.63 57.78
N LYS A 94 8.17 -4.27 57.40
CA LYS A 94 7.30 -5.02 58.33
C LYS A 94 7.86 -6.39 58.71
N TYR A 95 8.39 -7.15 57.75
CA TYR A 95 8.79 -8.55 57.98
C TYR A 95 10.30 -8.80 57.93
N GLY A 96 11.12 -7.84 57.50
CA GLY A 96 12.54 -8.04 57.22
C GLY A 96 13.36 -8.54 58.42
N SER A 97 13.04 -8.06 59.62
CA SER A 97 13.70 -8.51 60.86
C SER A 97 13.41 -9.98 61.17
N ASP A 98 12.15 -10.40 61.06
CA ASP A 98 11.76 -11.80 61.30
C ASP A 98 12.36 -12.73 60.24
N LEU A 99 12.34 -12.32 58.98
CA LEU A 99 12.97 -13.07 57.88
C LEU A 99 14.47 -13.26 58.11
N THR A 100 15.15 -12.23 58.62
CA THR A 100 16.56 -12.31 59.01
C THR A 100 16.75 -13.29 60.18
N TYR A 101 15.91 -13.22 61.22
CA TYR A 101 15.96 -14.13 62.36
C TYR A 101 15.74 -15.60 61.96
N TYR A 102 14.85 -15.86 61.01
CA TYR A 102 14.61 -17.20 60.48
C TYR A 102 15.64 -17.66 59.43
N GLY A 103 16.66 -16.85 59.13
CA GLY A 103 17.79 -17.26 58.30
C GLY A 103 17.55 -17.12 56.80
N VAL A 104 16.50 -16.39 56.38
CA VAL A 104 16.28 -16.10 54.95
C VAL A 104 17.45 -15.27 54.43
N ALA A 105 18.05 -15.76 53.35
CA ALA A 105 19.19 -15.15 52.69
C ALA A 105 18.86 -13.72 52.25
N GLY A 106 19.83 -12.81 52.38
CA GLY A 106 19.62 -11.38 52.12
C GLY A 106 18.96 -11.08 50.77
N TRP A 107 19.37 -11.80 49.73
CA TRP A 107 18.80 -11.67 48.39
C TRP A 107 17.34 -12.09 48.30
N ALA A 108 16.88 -13.06 49.11
CA ALA A 108 15.52 -13.60 49.10
C ALA A 108 14.53 -12.85 50.01
N ARG A 109 15.01 -11.95 50.88
CA ARG A 109 14.16 -11.30 51.91
C ARG A 109 13.04 -10.47 51.30
N ASP A 110 13.34 -9.68 50.27
CA ASP A 110 12.32 -8.92 49.54
C ASP A 110 11.18 -9.81 49.05
N ALA A 111 11.55 -10.95 48.45
CA ALA A 111 10.60 -11.88 47.87
C ALA A 111 9.76 -12.58 48.94
N ALA A 112 10.38 -12.99 50.05
CA ALA A 112 9.67 -13.55 51.19
C ALA A 112 8.73 -12.52 51.85
N ALA A 113 9.18 -11.29 52.02
CA ALA A 113 8.39 -10.22 52.64
C ALA A 113 7.11 -9.93 51.85
N ILE A 114 7.22 -9.75 50.53
CA ILE A 114 6.05 -9.48 49.68
C ILE A 114 5.14 -10.70 49.55
N ALA A 115 5.69 -11.92 49.58
CA ALA A 115 4.89 -13.15 49.58
C ALA A 115 4.07 -13.31 50.88
N ILE A 116 4.59 -12.86 52.03
CA ILE A 116 3.84 -12.78 53.28
C ILE A 116 2.77 -11.68 53.18
N GLU A 117 3.14 -10.48 52.74
CA GLU A 117 2.20 -9.34 52.66
C GLU A 117 0.99 -9.64 51.76
N ARG A 118 1.19 -10.40 50.68
CA ARG A 118 0.13 -10.84 49.76
C ARG A 118 -0.52 -12.17 50.13
N ASN A 119 -0.27 -12.69 51.34
CA ASN A 119 -0.85 -13.94 51.87
C ASN A 119 -0.57 -15.18 50.97
N VAL A 120 0.51 -15.17 50.21
CA VAL A 120 0.98 -16.35 49.46
C VAL A 120 1.50 -17.41 50.43
N ILE A 121 2.28 -16.92 51.41
CA ILE A 121 2.81 -17.67 52.55
C ILE A 121 2.57 -16.88 53.84
N THR A 122 2.85 -17.48 54.99
CA THR A 122 2.79 -16.82 56.30
C THR A 122 4.15 -16.84 56.99
N ILE A 123 4.30 -16.11 58.10
CA ILE A 123 5.51 -16.19 58.91
C ILE A 123 5.70 -17.60 59.53
N GLU A 124 4.60 -18.29 59.86
CA GLU A 124 4.64 -19.70 60.28
C GLU A 124 5.20 -20.59 59.16
N THR A 125 4.89 -20.29 57.90
CA THR A 125 5.46 -21.01 56.75
C THR A 125 6.98 -20.84 56.70
N ILE A 126 7.51 -19.65 56.98
CA ILE A 126 8.96 -19.39 57.05
C ILE A 126 9.60 -20.17 58.22
N LYS A 127 8.96 -20.16 59.40
CA LYS A 127 9.43 -20.91 60.57
C LYS A 127 9.49 -22.41 60.30
N GLU A 128 8.47 -22.96 59.64
CA GLU A 128 8.42 -24.37 59.24
C GLU A 128 9.44 -24.70 58.14
N ALA A 129 9.61 -23.81 57.16
CA ALA A 129 10.62 -23.96 56.11
C ALA A 129 12.03 -24.06 56.72
N LYS A 130 12.34 -23.23 57.73
CA LYS A 130 13.59 -23.32 58.49
C LYS A 130 13.72 -24.65 59.23
N SER A 131 12.69 -25.07 59.99
CA SER A 131 12.78 -26.29 60.80
C SER A 131 12.89 -27.57 59.96
N LYS A 132 12.42 -27.53 58.71
CA LYS A 132 12.48 -28.65 57.75
C LYS A 132 13.67 -28.58 56.79
N GLY A 133 14.59 -27.61 56.94
CA GLY A 133 15.80 -27.51 56.12
C GLY A 133 15.62 -26.92 54.72
N PHE A 134 14.48 -26.26 54.44
CA PHE A 134 14.29 -25.52 53.19
C PHE A 134 15.01 -24.17 53.17
N ILE A 135 15.41 -23.67 54.34
CA ILE A 135 16.21 -22.45 54.56
C ILE A 135 17.49 -22.87 55.30
N ASP A 136 18.32 -23.66 54.63
CA ASP A 136 19.59 -24.19 55.14
C ASP A 136 20.60 -24.20 53.98
N GLN A 137 21.73 -23.50 54.11
CA GLN A 137 22.73 -23.36 53.04
C GLN A 137 23.61 -24.60 52.87
N ASP A 138 23.67 -25.49 53.87
CA ASP A 138 24.55 -26.65 53.89
C ASP A 138 23.82 -27.94 53.49
N ASN A 139 22.53 -28.06 53.80
CA ASN A 139 21.69 -29.23 53.47
C ASN A 139 20.31 -28.84 52.92
N ILE A 140 20.29 -28.21 51.74
CA ILE A 140 19.06 -27.71 51.12
C ILE A 140 18.07 -28.85 50.84
N VAL A 141 16.89 -28.75 51.46
CA VAL A 141 15.69 -29.50 51.07
C VAL A 141 14.93 -28.72 50.00
N TYR A 142 14.46 -29.40 48.96
CA TYR A 142 13.76 -28.78 47.82
C TYR A 142 12.24 -28.93 47.94
N PRO A 143 11.45 -27.86 47.73
CA PRO A 143 10.00 -27.94 47.70
C PRO A 143 9.49 -28.93 46.65
N ASP A 144 8.41 -29.62 46.98
CA ASP A 144 7.73 -30.52 46.06
C ASP A 144 6.75 -29.77 45.13
N ARG A 145 6.28 -30.48 44.10
CA ARG A 145 5.31 -29.95 43.12
C ARG A 145 3.99 -29.54 43.76
N ASN A 146 3.56 -30.26 44.79
CA ASN A 146 2.35 -29.89 45.54
C ASN A 146 2.47 -28.48 46.13
N THR A 147 3.58 -28.21 46.82
CA THR A 147 3.85 -26.93 47.47
C THR A 147 3.93 -25.79 46.46
N ILE A 148 4.64 -26.02 45.35
CA ILE A 148 4.81 -24.99 44.30
C ILE A 148 3.47 -24.66 43.63
N ALA A 149 2.63 -25.65 43.33
CA ALA A 149 1.30 -25.40 42.77
C ALA A 149 0.45 -24.52 43.70
N VAL A 150 0.46 -24.78 45.01
CA VAL A 150 -0.27 -23.97 45.97
C VAL A 150 0.24 -22.53 46.00
N TYR A 151 1.56 -22.31 46.04
CA TYR A 151 2.11 -20.95 46.09
C TYR A 151 1.84 -20.14 44.83
N TYR A 152 1.98 -20.75 43.64
CA TYR A 152 1.65 -20.07 42.40
C TYR A 152 0.16 -19.76 42.31
N ALA A 153 -0.71 -20.69 42.67
CA ALA A 153 -2.16 -20.42 42.66
C ALA A 153 -2.52 -19.26 43.60
N ARG A 154 -1.94 -19.21 44.81
CA ARG A 154 -2.16 -18.10 45.75
C ARG A 154 -1.60 -16.78 45.25
N ALA A 155 -0.39 -16.76 44.69
CA ALA A 155 0.21 -15.55 44.12
C ALA A 155 -0.62 -14.96 42.97
N LEU A 156 -1.40 -15.81 42.29
CA LEU A 156 -2.32 -15.43 41.23
C LEU A 156 -3.76 -15.20 41.71
N ASN A 157 -4.02 -15.30 43.02
CA ASN A 157 -5.35 -15.23 43.63
C ASN A 157 -6.36 -16.24 43.06
N LEU A 158 -5.89 -17.43 42.67
CA LEU A 158 -6.73 -18.51 42.16
C LEU A 158 -7.43 -19.25 43.31
N SER A 159 -8.64 -19.75 43.02
CA SER A 159 -9.47 -20.45 44.00
C SER A 159 -8.79 -21.71 44.54
N ALA A 160 -8.91 -21.93 45.85
CA ALA A 160 -8.53 -23.19 46.48
C ALA A 160 -9.46 -24.36 46.12
N ASN A 161 -10.65 -24.06 45.59
CA ASN A 161 -11.71 -25.02 45.27
C ASN A 161 -11.97 -25.09 43.76
N GLY A 162 -10.89 -25.16 42.96
CA GLY A 162 -11.01 -25.33 41.51
C GLY A 162 -11.73 -26.63 41.12
N ASP A 163 -12.37 -26.63 39.95
CA ASP A 163 -13.10 -27.80 39.44
C ASP A 163 -12.13 -28.94 39.10
N GLU A 164 -12.10 -29.98 39.94
CA GLU A 164 -11.21 -31.12 39.76
C GLU A 164 -11.49 -31.93 38.47
N SER A 165 -12.56 -31.65 37.72
CA SER A 165 -12.81 -32.24 36.39
C SER A 165 -11.70 -31.91 35.38
N TYR A 166 -10.99 -30.78 35.58
CA TYR A 166 -9.83 -30.41 34.76
C TYR A 166 -8.60 -31.29 35.03
N LEU A 167 -8.57 -32.04 36.13
CA LEU A 167 -7.45 -32.92 36.47
C LEU A 167 -7.60 -34.29 35.82
N ARG A 168 -6.78 -34.56 34.81
CA ARG A 168 -6.74 -35.81 34.03
C ARG A 168 -5.41 -36.56 34.23
N HIS A 169 -4.84 -36.45 35.43
CA HIS A 169 -3.58 -37.09 35.79
C HIS A 169 -3.84 -38.50 36.31
N ASP A 170 -3.05 -39.48 35.88
CA ASP A 170 -3.16 -40.89 36.29
C ASP A 170 -2.90 -41.07 37.79
N ASP A 171 -2.11 -40.18 38.40
CA ASP A 171 -1.79 -40.19 39.82
C ASP A 171 -2.62 -39.17 40.63
N LYS A 172 -3.76 -38.71 40.10
CA LYS A 172 -4.65 -37.73 40.78
C LYS A 172 -4.95 -38.09 42.24
N ASP A 173 -5.17 -39.37 42.54
CA ASP A 173 -5.50 -39.83 43.90
C ASP A 173 -4.32 -39.74 44.89
N ARG A 174 -3.08 -39.61 44.37
CA ARG A 174 -1.88 -39.37 45.19
C ARG A 174 -1.63 -37.89 45.48
N ILE A 175 -2.38 -37.00 44.82
CA ILE A 175 -2.29 -35.55 45.05
C ILE A 175 -3.13 -35.21 46.28
N PRO A 176 -2.57 -34.54 47.31
CA PRO A 176 -3.31 -34.13 48.50
C PRO A 176 -4.55 -33.29 48.14
N SER A 177 -5.65 -33.49 48.87
CA SER A 177 -6.92 -32.78 48.59
C SER A 177 -6.76 -31.26 48.62
N GLY A 178 -5.99 -30.72 49.58
CA GLY A 178 -5.68 -29.30 49.67
C GLY A 178 -4.87 -28.74 48.49
N THR A 179 -4.22 -29.60 47.71
CA THR A 179 -3.48 -29.22 46.49
C THR A 179 -4.35 -29.35 45.24
N ARG A 180 -5.23 -30.37 45.18
CA ARG A 180 -6.02 -30.66 43.97
C ARG A 180 -6.86 -29.48 43.51
N GLY A 181 -7.53 -28.78 44.43
CA GLY A 181 -8.36 -27.64 44.05
C GLY A 181 -7.55 -26.46 43.47
N TYR A 182 -6.39 -26.14 44.05
CA TYR A 182 -5.47 -25.14 43.49
C TYR A 182 -4.88 -25.57 42.15
N LEU A 183 -4.45 -26.84 42.04
CA LEU A 183 -3.93 -27.40 40.81
C LEU A 183 -4.99 -27.37 39.70
N ALA A 184 -6.25 -27.67 40.02
CA ALA A 184 -7.36 -27.60 39.08
C ALA A 184 -7.56 -26.19 38.53
N SER A 185 -7.48 -25.16 39.39
CA SER A 185 -7.51 -23.77 38.93
C SER A 185 -6.33 -23.43 38.02
N LEU A 186 -5.11 -23.86 38.37
CA LEU A 186 -3.94 -23.64 37.51
C LEU A 186 -4.03 -24.35 36.15
N VAL A 187 -4.63 -25.56 36.12
CA VAL A 187 -4.87 -26.29 34.86
C VAL A 187 -5.92 -25.59 34.02
N LYS A 188 -7.02 -25.13 34.64
CA LYS A 188 -8.07 -24.38 33.96
C LYS A 188 -7.52 -23.13 33.26
N GLU A 189 -6.64 -22.41 33.92
CA GLU A 189 -6.01 -21.20 33.38
C GLU A 189 -4.80 -21.49 32.46
N GLY A 190 -4.54 -22.77 32.15
CA GLY A 190 -3.51 -23.18 31.19
C GLY A 190 -2.06 -23.06 31.68
N ILE A 191 -1.86 -22.85 32.99
CA ILE A 191 -0.53 -22.72 33.60
C ILE A 191 0.10 -24.10 33.83
N PHE A 192 -0.72 -25.06 34.29
CA PHE A 192 -0.34 -26.47 34.40
C PHE A 192 -1.04 -27.31 33.33
N ALA A 193 -0.39 -28.39 32.90
CA ALA A 193 -0.98 -29.32 31.95
C ALA A 193 -2.05 -30.19 32.63
N ALA A 194 -3.15 -30.48 31.94
CA ALA A 194 -4.24 -31.30 32.47
C ALA A 194 -3.87 -32.76 32.74
N THR A 195 -2.82 -33.26 32.09
CA THR A 195 -2.34 -34.64 32.19
C THR A 195 -0.93 -34.74 32.79
N GLY A 196 -0.21 -33.63 32.95
CA GLY A 196 1.20 -33.66 33.35
C GLY A 196 2.13 -34.38 32.35
N SER A 197 3.34 -34.72 32.81
CA SER A 197 4.34 -35.44 32.02
C SER A 197 4.12 -36.94 32.14
N ASP A 198 4.17 -37.69 31.05
CA ASP A 198 3.89 -39.14 31.02
C ASP A 198 2.55 -39.52 31.69
N GLY A 199 1.57 -38.62 31.63
CA GLY A 199 0.25 -38.80 32.24
C GLY A 199 0.17 -38.49 33.75
N LYS A 200 1.25 -38.02 34.40
CA LYS A 200 1.31 -37.84 35.86
C LYS A 200 1.68 -36.43 36.32
N PHE A 201 1.17 -36.03 37.48
CA PHE A 201 1.52 -34.79 38.16
C PHE A 201 2.82 -34.94 38.95
N GLU A 202 3.05 -36.10 39.58
CA GLU A 202 4.22 -36.42 40.40
C GLU A 202 4.40 -35.48 41.61
N GLY A 203 3.33 -35.24 42.38
CA GLY A 203 3.26 -34.18 43.39
C GLY A 203 4.41 -34.11 44.41
N THR A 204 5.00 -35.25 44.79
CA THR A 204 6.09 -35.33 45.79
C THR A 204 7.49 -35.13 45.22
N ARG A 205 7.64 -35.02 43.89
CA ARG A 205 8.92 -34.74 43.22
C ARG A 205 9.23 -33.24 43.30
N HIS A 206 10.52 -32.89 43.40
CA HIS A 206 10.98 -31.51 43.22
C HIS A 206 10.83 -31.05 41.76
N ILE A 207 10.67 -29.74 41.54
CA ILE A 207 10.59 -29.16 40.18
C ILE A 207 11.98 -28.73 39.70
N ARG A 208 12.26 -28.99 38.42
CA ARG A 208 13.49 -28.55 37.75
C ARG A 208 13.38 -27.09 37.30
N ARG A 209 14.50 -26.38 37.18
CA ARG A 209 14.55 -24.98 36.72
C ARG A 209 13.91 -24.75 35.35
N SER A 210 14.02 -25.70 34.42
CA SER A 210 13.36 -25.63 33.11
C SER A 210 11.83 -25.68 33.21
N GLU A 211 11.28 -26.54 34.06
CA GLU A 211 9.85 -26.62 34.35
C GLU A 211 9.36 -25.33 35.04
N MET A 212 10.13 -24.82 36.00
CA MET A 212 9.85 -23.55 36.67
C MET A 212 9.85 -22.36 35.71
N ALA A 213 10.71 -22.33 34.71
CA ALA A 213 10.71 -21.26 33.71
C ALA A 213 9.38 -21.18 32.97
N LYS A 214 8.86 -22.33 32.52
CA LYS A 214 7.54 -22.41 31.88
C LYS A 214 6.42 -21.99 32.82
N ILE A 215 6.37 -22.54 34.04
CA ILE A 215 5.32 -22.22 35.03
C ILE A 215 5.35 -20.73 35.35
N THR A 216 6.54 -20.16 35.58
CA THR A 216 6.74 -18.74 35.88
C THR A 216 6.29 -17.87 34.74
N LYS A 217 6.67 -18.20 33.51
CA LYS A 217 6.26 -17.44 32.33
C LYS A 217 4.74 -17.43 32.18
N LEU A 218 4.11 -18.60 32.20
CA LEU A 218 2.64 -18.71 32.07
C LEU A 218 1.90 -18.02 33.21
N SER A 219 2.46 -18.05 34.42
CA SER A 219 1.91 -17.35 35.58
C SER A 219 2.10 -15.84 35.50
N TYR A 220 3.26 -15.38 35.04
CA TYR A 220 3.56 -13.97 34.80
C TYR A 220 2.60 -13.38 33.76
N ASP A 221 2.40 -14.13 32.69
CA ASP A 221 1.43 -13.86 31.63
C ASP A 221 -0.01 -13.78 32.19
N TYR A 222 -0.42 -14.79 32.97
CA TYR A 222 -1.72 -14.80 33.63
C TYR A 222 -1.89 -13.61 34.59
N ALA A 223 -0.94 -13.33 35.48
CA ALA A 223 -1.05 -12.22 36.44
C ALA A 223 -1.27 -10.86 35.76
N ARG A 224 -0.65 -10.67 34.59
CA ARG A 224 -0.78 -9.46 33.77
C ARG A 224 -2.05 -9.43 32.93
N THR A 225 -2.77 -10.55 32.85
CA THR A 225 -4.04 -10.67 32.13
C THR A 225 -5.26 -10.90 33.03
N ALA A 226 -5.08 -11.37 34.26
CA ALA A 226 -6.14 -11.74 35.20
C ALA A 226 -6.81 -10.52 35.87
N ASN A 227 -6.08 -9.40 35.99
CA ASN A 227 -6.67 -8.10 36.36
C ASN A 227 -7.51 -7.47 35.23
N LEU A 228 -7.79 -8.20 34.15
CA LEU A 228 -8.49 -7.70 32.96
C LEU A 228 -9.96 -8.16 32.87
N SER A 229 -10.60 -8.46 34.00
CA SER A 229 -12.04 -8.77 34.11
C SER A 229 -12.90 -7.53 34.43
N GLN A 230 -12.53 -6.36 33.91
CA GLN A 230 -13.43 -5.19 33.87
C GLN A 230 -14.02 -5.02 32.47
N GLU A 231 -15.21 -4.41 32.43
CA GLU A 231 -15.90 -3.93 31.24
C GLU A 231 -14.90 -3.34 30.23
N THR A 232 -14.91 -3.89 29.01
CA THR A 232 -14.01 -3.40 27.96
C THR A 232 -14.52 -2.06 27.44
N LYS A 233 -13.67 -1.04 27.46
CA LYS A 233 -13.92 0.25 26.81
C LYS A 233 -13.30 0.25 25.42
N THR A 234 -13.79 1.13 24.56
CA THR A 234 -13.19 1.36 23.25
C THR A 234 -12.86 2.84 23.07
N ILE A 235 -11.75 3.11 22.40
CA ILE A 235 -11.37 4.44 21.97
C ILE A 235 -10.75 4.36 20.59
N THR A 236 -10.99 5.37 19.77
CA THR A 236 -10.33 5.53 18.47
C THR A 236 -9.44 6.76 18.53
N GLY A 237 -8.22 6.66 18.00
CA GLY A 237 -7.31 7.79 17.95
C GLY A 237 -6.10 7.53 17.08
N LYS A 238 -5.34 8.60 16.84
CA LYS A 238 -4.13 8.60 16.03
C LYS A 238 -2.93 8.20 16.89
N VAL A 239 -2.18 7.17 16.49
CA VAL A 239 -0.96 6.72 17.17
C VAL A 239 0.08 7.83 17.13
N ILE A 240 0.46 8.33 18.30
CA ILE A 240 1.60 9.25 18.46
C ILE A 240 2.89 8.45 18.61
N LEU A 241 2.83 7.35 19.35
CA LEU A 241 3.98 6.53 19.64
C LEU A 241 3.56 5.08 19.89
N SER A 242 4.29 4.14 19.29
CA SER A 242 4.27 2.72 19.62
C SER A 242 5.70 2.36 20.01
N THR A 243 5.94 2.05 21.28
CA THR A 243 7.29 1.80 21.79
C THR A 243 7.27 0.89 23.01
N ASN A 244 8.44 0.43 23.40
CA ASN A 244 8.65 -0.25 24.67
C ASN A 244 9.05 0.79 25.73
N LEU A 245 8.19 1.01 26.73
CA LEU A 245 8.46 1.88 27.88
C LEU A 245 8.63 1.00 29.13
N ASN A 246 9.78 1.07 29.79
CA ASN A 246 10.07 0.31 31.02
C ASN A 246 9.81 -1.21 30.85
N ASN A 247 10.28 -1.81 29.75
CA ASN A 247 10.08 -3.21 29.40
C ASN A 247 8.61 -3.61 29.13
N LEU A 248 7.74 -2.63 28.87
CA LEU A 248 6.34 -2.85 28.50
C LEU A 248 6.02 -2.17 27.18
N ASP A 249 5.58 -2.98 26.20
CA ASP A 249 5.05 -2.45 24.95
C ASP A 249 3.84 -1.56 25.24
N THR A 250 3.85 -0.36 24.65
CA THR A 250 2.93 0.73 24.95
C THR A 250 2.55 1.46 23.66
N ILE A 251 1.26 1.79 23.56
CA ILE A 251 0.69 2.63 22.49
C ILE A 251 0.18 3.92 23.12
N ILE A 252 0.62 5.05 22.60
CA ILE A 252 0.10 6.38 22.93
C ILE A 252 -0.69 6.85 21.72
N ILE A 253 -1.96 7.21 21.93
CA ILE A 253 -2.82 7.79 20.89
C ILE A 253 -3.25 9.20 21.27
N GLU A 254 -3.61 9.98 20.27
CA GLU A 254 -4.30 11.25 20.39
C GLU A 254 -5.74 11.10 19.89
N SER A 255 -6.70 11.53 20.71
CA SER A 255 -8.13 11.54 20.37
C SER A 255 -8.73 12.85 20.83
N GLY A 256 -9.17 13.68 19.88
CA GLY A 256 -9.56 15.06 20.15
C GLY A 256 -8.34 15.90 20.56
N THR A 257 -8.43 16.61 21.69
CA THR A 257 -7.32 17.41 22.25
C THR A 257 -6.52 16.67 23.33
N SER A 258 -6.84 15.40 23.59
CA SER A 258 -6.30 14.62 24.71
C SER A 258 -5.43 13.47 24.21
N ARG A 259 -4.42 13.11 25.01
CA ARG A 259 -3.55 11.96 24.79
C ARG A 259 -3.89 10.85 25.76
N TYR A 260 -3.86 9.62 25.26
CA TYR A 260 -4.24 8.42 25.99
C TYR A 260 -3.15 7.37 25.83
N GLN A 261 -2.77 6.71 26.92
CA GLN A 261 -1.70 5.71 26.94
C GLN A 261 -2.25 4.33 27.27
N PHE A 262 -1.88 3.33 26.50
CA PHE A 262 -2.31 1.94 26.65
C PHE A 262 -1.12 1.00 26.68
N ARG A 263 -1.05 0.14 27.68
CA ARG A 263 -0.11 -0.98 27.70
C ARG A 263 -0.65 -2.10 26.80
N VAL A 264 0.23 -2.86 26.16
CA VAL A 264 -0.14 -4.09 25.43
C VAL A 264 0.60 -5.29 26.02
N ASN A 265 0.10 -6.49 25.75
CA ASN A 265 0.69 -7.75 26.23
C ASN A 265 0.52 -8.87 25.19
N TYR A 266 0.98 -10.08 25.53
CA TYR A 266 0.91 -11.25 24.64
C TYR A 266 -0.53 -11.68 24.29
N SER A 267 -1.53 -11.29 25.10
CA SER A 267 -2.95 -11.58 24.85
C SER A 267 -3.66 -10.49 24.03
N THR A 268 -2.99 -9.36 23.76
CA THR A 268 -3.53 -8.30 22.91
C THR A 268 -3.67 -8.83 21.48
N GLU A 269 -4.90 -8.90 20.98
CA GLU A 269 -5.19 -9.25 19.59
C GLU A 269 -4.90 -8.03 18.70
N TYR A 270 -4.13 -8.20 17.65
CA TYR A 270 -3.90 -7.15 16.66
C TYR A 270 -4.65 -7.51 15.38
N LYS A 271 -5.47 -6.58 14.88
CA LYS A 271 -6.15 -6.74 13.60
C LYS A 271 -5.84 -5.62 12.64
N MET A 272 -5.80 -6.00 11.38
CA MET A 272 -5.59 -5.12 10.26
C MET A 272 -6.41 -5.69 9.11
N ASN A 273 -7.45 -4.97 8.66
CA ASN A 273 -8.38 -5.46 7.63
C ASN A 273 -8.99 -6.85 7.93
N ASN A 274 -9.42 -7.08 9.19
CA ASN A 274 -9.90 -8.38 9.70
C ASN A 274 -8.89 -9.54 9.67
N GLN A 275 -7.61 -9.30 9.32
CA GLN A 275 -6.53 -10.29 9.41
C GLN A 275 -5.67 -10.05 10.65
N THR A 276 -4.96 -11.10 11.09
CA THR A 276 -4.03 -11.04 12.23
C THR A 276 -2.83 -10.14 11.92
N ALA A 277 -2.51 -9.22 12.83
CA ALA A 277 -1.35 -8.34 12.76
C ALA A 277 -0.42 -8.54 13.98
N LYS A 278 0.62 -7.71 14.12
CA LYS A 278 1.56 -7.70 15.25
C LYS A 278 1.74 -6.28 15.79
N PHE A 279 2.21 -6.16 17.03
CA PHE A 279 2.57 -4.87 17.65
C PHE A 279 3.54 -4.05 16.81
N SER A 280 4.52 -4.72 16.18
CA SER A 280 5.51 -4.09 15.28
C SER A 280 4.89 -3.39 14.08
N ASP A 281 3.66 -3.73 13.71
CA ASP A 281 2.97 -3.21 12.54
C ASP A 281 2.26 -1.87 12.87
N ILE A 282 2.17 -1.53 14.16
CA ILE A 282 1.65 -0.26 14.65
C ILE A 282 2.74 0.80 14.53
N LYS A 283 2.45 1.85 13.74
CA LYS A 283 3.38 2.96 13.48
C LYS A 283 2.75 4.29 13.89
N PRO A 284 3.59 5.31 14.22
CA PRO A 284 3.10 6.67 14.36
C PRO A 284 2.25 7.08 13.15
N ASP A 285 1.26 7.92 13.40
CA ASP A 285 0.27 8.45 12.47
C ASP A 285 -0.83 7.48 11.98
N GLN A 286 -0.78 6.19 12.32
CA GLN A 286 -1.91 5.29 12.08
C GLN A 286 -3.09 5.62 13.01
N GLU A 287 -4.30 5.40 12.54
CA GLU A 287 -5.53 5.47 13.32
C GLU A 287 -5.86 4.06 13.77
N VAL A 288 -6.06 3.91 15.07
CA VAL A 288 -6.35 2.64 15.70
C VAL A 288 -7.62 2.76 16.50
N LYS A 289 -8.43 1.71 16.49
CA LYS A 289 -9.45 1.45 17.48
C LYS A 289 -8.89 0.49 18.52
N ILE A 290 -8.75 0.97 19.74
CA ILE A 290 -8.25 0.19 20.87
C ILE A 290 -9.43 -0.22 21.74
N THR A 291 -9.66 -1.52 21.86
CA THR A 291 -10.49 -2.11 22.91
C THR A 291 -9.60 -2.44 24.08
N TYR A 292 -9.87 -1.88 25.25
CA TYR A 292 -9.00 -1.98 26.43
C TYR A 292 -9.80 -2.20 27.71
N VAL A 293 -9.10 -2.63 28.75
CA VAL A 293 -9.62 -2.72 30.11
C VAL A 293 -8.91 -1.69 30.96
N THR A 294 -9.65 -0.94 31.77
CA THR A 294 -9.09 0.12 32.62
C THR A 294 -8.15 -0.43 33.68
N THR A 295 -7.13 0.35 34.04
CA THR A 295 -6.17 0.02 35.09
C THR A 295 -6.20 1.07 36.19
N SER A 296 -5.74 0.72 37.39
CA SER A 296 -5.55 1.65 38.51
C SER A 296 -4.27 2.49 38.37
N ASP A 297 -3.43 2.23 37.36
CA ASP A 297 -2.25 3.03 37.04
C ASP A 297 -2.64 4.43 36.54
N LYS A 298 -2.18 5.48 37.24
CA LYS A 298 -2.47 6.88 36.87
C LYS A 298 -1.82 7.32 35.55
N MET A 299 -0.83 6.58 35.06
CA MET A 299 -0.09 6.91 33.83
C MET A 299 -0.65 6.19 32.59
N SER A 300 -1.58 5.25 32.76
CA SER A 300 -2.09 4.40 31.69
C SER A 300 -3.60 4.31 31.79
N GLU A 301 -4.30 4.51 30.69
CA GLU A 301 -5.75 4.37 30.62
C GLU A 301 -6.20 2.92 30.78
N GLY A 302 -5.36 1.99 30.31
CA GLY A 302 -5.67 0.57 30.39
C GLY A 302 -4.67 -0.34 29.70
N VAL A 303 -5.02 -1.64 29.70
CA VAL A 303 -4.32 -2.66 28.92
C VAL A 303 -5.18 -3.02 27.71
N ALA A 304 -4.61 -2.94 26.51
CA ALA A 304 -5.31 -3.25 25.28
C ALA A 304 -5.60 -4.76 25.18
N LYS A 305 -6.86 -5.08 24.86
CA LYS A 305 -7.33 -6.42 24.49
C LYS A 305 -7.30 -6.64 23.00
N LYS A 306 -7.66 -5.61 22.25
CA LYS A 306 -7.66 -5.63 20.80
C LYS A 306 -7.22 -4.28 20.27
N VAL A 307 -6.29 -4.29 19.32
CA VAL A 307 -5.89 -3.10 18.58
C VAL A 307 -6.22 -3.35 17.12
N GLU A 308 -7.19 -2.60 16.62
CA GLU A 308 -7.58 -2.66 15.21
C GLU A 308 -7.00 -1.43 14.51
N ILE A 309 -6.14 -1.63 13.53
CA ILE A 309 -5.66 -0.54 12.68
C ILE A 309 -6.80 -0.23 11.71
N THR A 310 -7.46 0.92 11.93
CA THR A 310 -8.71 1.29 11.25
C THR A 310 -8.48 2.13 10.01
N ASN A 311 -7.31 2.77 9.87
CA ASN A 311 -6.93 3.41 8.62
C ASN A 311 -5.99 2.52 7.79
N ASN A 312 -6.33 2.34 6.51
CA ASN A 312 -5.29 2.15 5.50
C ASN A 312 -4.47 3.44 5.51
N ILE A 313 -3.14 3.36 5.57
CA ILE A 313 -2.27 4.52 5.68
C ILE A 313 -2.75 5.57 4.67
N SER A 314 -3.27 6.64 5.29
CA SER A 314 -3.55 8.01 4.85
C SER A 314 -3.41 8.29 3.36
N ASP A 315 -4.31 9.09 2.80
CA ASP A 315 -4.11 9.74 1.50
C ASP A 315 -2.76 10.48 1.52
N LEU A 316 -1.68 9.82 1.09
CA LEU A 316 -0.33 10.37 1.05
C LEU A 316 -0.19 11.12 -0.25
N ILE A 317 0.60 12.17 -0.23
CA ILE A 317 0.82 12.96 -1.42
C ILE A 317 2.26 13.43 -1.51
N GLY A 318 2.80 13.36 -2.72
CA GLY A 318 4.19 13.69 -2.97
C GLY A 318 4.52 13.77 -4.44
N TYR A 319 5.81 13.84 -4.72
CA TYR A 319 6.36 13.80 -6.07
C TYR A 319 7.18 12.53 -6.27
N VAL A 320 6.97 11.89 -7.41
CA VAL A 320 7.80 10.74 -7.83
C VAL A 320 9.22 11.23 -8.06
N ALA A 321 10.16 10.76 -7.24
CA ALA A 321 11.57 11.15 -7.28
C ALA A 321 12.46 10.14 -8.05
N GLY A 322 11.97 8.91 -8.25
CA GLY A 322 12.71 7.86 -8.95
C GLY A 322 11.87 6.61 -9.17
N LYS A 323 12.30 5.75 -10.09
CA LYS A 323 11.59 4.52 -10.47
C LYS A 323 12.56 3.34 -10.64
N SER A 324 12.12 2.17 -10.22
CA SER A 324 12.73 0.86 -10.51
C SER A 324 11.65 -0.13 -10.97
N TYR A 325 12.02 -1.38 -11.23
CA TYR A 325 11.16 -2.40 -11.86
C TYR A 325 9.80 -2.60 -11.16
N ASN A 326 9.75 -2.55 -9.82
CA ASN A 326 8.50 -2.69 -9.06
C ASN A 326 8.38 -1.72 -7.86
N THR A 327 9.22 -0.68 -7.84
CA THR A 327 9.26 0.31 -6.78
C THR A 327 9.30 1.72 -7.33
N ILE A 328 8.68 2.66 -6.62
CA ILE A 328 8.81 4.09 -6.87
C ILE A 328 9.32 4.81 -5.63
N LYS A 329 10.30 5.70 -5.82
CA LYS A 329 10.76 6.60 -4.78
C LYS A 329 9.86 7.83 -4.77
N ILE A 330 9.31 8.18 -3.62
CA ILE A 330 8.42 9.35 -3.48
C ILE A 330 8.98 10.27 -2.40
N ASN A 331 9.08 11.56 -2.74
CA ASN A 331 9.21 12.64 -1.75
C ASN A 331 7.78 13.05 -1.35
N TYR A 332 7.34 12.76 -0.13
CA TYR A 332 5.95 12.93 0.28
C TYR A 332 5.78 13.73 1.57
N ALA A 333 4.58 14.25 1.75
CA ALA A 333 4.10 14.87 2.98
C ALA A 333 3.27 13.88 3.78
N THR A 334 3.47 13.83 5.09
CA THR A 334 2.69 12.96 6.01
C THR A 334 1.34 13.56 6.40
N ASP A 335 1.13 14.87 6.22
CA ASP A 335 -0.14 15.57 6.46
C ASP A 335 -0.71 16.14 5.16
N SER A 336 -1.54 15.36 4.46
CA SER A 336 -2.16 15.76 3.20
C SER A 336 -3.39 16.67 3.37
N LYS A 337 -3.97 16.74 4.58
CA LYS A 337 -5.26 17.43 4.81
C LYS A 337 -5.13 18.94 4.77
N ASN A 338 -3.94 19.48 5.04
CA ASN A 338 -3.66 20.92 5.11
C ASN A 338 -2.95 21.46 3.86
N ILE A 339 -2.84 20.67 2.79
CA ILE A 339 -2.15 21.08 1.57
C ILE A 339 -3.09 21.88 0.67
N ASP A 340 -2.73 23.13 0.44
CA ASP A 340 -3.43 24.02 -0.48
C ASP A 340 -2.93 23.84 -1.91
N PHE A 341 -3.69 23.08 -2.70
CA PHE A 341 -3.43 22.82 -4.12
C PHE A 341 -3.66 24.02 -5.05
N SER A 342 -4.24 25.11 -4.53
CA SER A 342 -4.46 26.32 -5.33
C SER A 342 -3.19 27.16 -5.49
N LYS A 343 -2.10 26.84 -4.79
CA LYS A 343 -0.84 27.58 -4.90
C LYS A 343 -0.02 27.09 -6.09
N ASP A 344 0.58 28.02 -6.84
CA ASP A 344 1.49 27.73 -7.97
C ASP A 344 2.90 27.35 -7.51
N GLN A 345 2.99 26.68 -6.37
CA GLN A 345 4.23 26.27 -5.74
C GLN A 345 4.16 24.76 -5.52
N LYS A 346 5.30 24.08 -5.66
CA LYS A 346 5.38 22.68 -5.29
C LYS A 346 4.98 22.53 -3.82
N ILE A 347 4.23 21.47 -3.52
CA ILE A 347 3.86 21.15 -2.15
C ILE A 347 5.15 20.88 -1.34
N SER A 348 5.16 21.28 -0.08
CA SER A 348 6.26 20.95 0.82
C SER A 348 6.23 19.46 1.12
N THR A 349 7.38 18.79 1.07
CA THR A 349 7.54 17.36 1.39
C THR A 349 8.58 17.21 2.48
N ASN A 350 8.37 16.28 3.40
CA ASN A 350 9.20 16.10 4.60
C ASN A 350 9.74 14.67 4.78
N GLN A 351 9.36 13.75 3.90
CA GLN A 351 9.79 12.36 3.92
C GLN A 351 10.18 11.90 2.51
N THR A 352 11.11 10.95 2.43
CA THR A 352 11.47 10.27 1.18
C THR A 352 11.52 8.77 1.43
N LYS A 353 10.79 7.98 0.63
CA LYS A 353 10.75 6.52 0.78
C LYS A 353 10.52 5.82 -0.56
N ASP A 354 11.04 4.61 -0.67
CA ASP A 354 10.70 3.67 -1.75
C ASP A 354 9.42 2.90 -1.40
N PHE A 355 8.46 2.89 -2.31
CA PHE A 355 7.19 2.18 -2.18
C PHE A 355 7.08 1.09 -3.24
N GLU A 356 6.63 -0.09 -2.83
CA GLU A 356 6.19 -1.17 -3.73
C GLU A 356 4.71 -1.01 -4.05
N PHE A 357 4.25 -1.58 -5.17
CA PHE A 357 2.82 -1.72 -5.47
C PHE A 357 2.28 -3.07 -5.00
N THR A 358 0.99 -3.12 -4.64
CA THR A 358 0.28 -4.41 -4.51
C THR A 358 0.05 -5.03 -5.89
N ASN A 359 -0.16 -6.34 -5.95
CA ASN A 359 -0.42 -7.03 -7.22
C ASN A 359 -1.74 -6.57 -7.89
N ASP A 360 -2.68 -6.05 -7.10
CA ASP A 360 -4.00 -5.56 -7.51
C ASP A 360 -4.10 -4.02 -7.49
N ALA A 361 -2.96 -3.32 -7.49
CA ALA A 361 -2.94 -1.87 -7.35
C ALA A 361 -3.71 -1.17 -8.47
N LYS A 362 -4.59 -0.23 -8.09
CA LYS A 362 -5.37 0.59 -9.03
C LYS A 362 -4.67 1.93 -9.23
N ILE A 363 -4.07 2.10 -10.40
CA ILE A 363 -3.25 3.28 -10.71
C ILE A 363 -3.93 4.07 -11.82
N TYR A 364 -4.24 5.33 -11.54
CA TYR A 364 -4.87 6.24 -12.48
C TYR A 364 -3.96 7.42 -12.75
N LYS A 365 -3.86 7.87 -14.01
CA LYS A 365 -3.24 9.14 -14.38
C LYS A 365 -4.31 10.01 -15.02
N LEU A 366 -4.70 11.09 -14.34
CA LEU A 366 -5.81 11.97 -14.76
C LEU A 366 -7.08 11.17 -15.13
N GLY A 367 -7.50 10.25 -14.27
CA GLY A 367 -8.71 9.42 -14.46
C GLY A 367 -8.56 8.23 -15.42
N ARG A 368 -7.42 8.07 -16.10
CA ARG A 368 -7.16 6.90 -16.98
C ARG A 368 -6.37 5.83 -16.25
N SER A 369 -6.83 4.58 -16.30
CA SER A 369 -6.07 3.45 -15.75
C SER A 369 -4.74 3.28 -16.49
N ILE A 370 -3.65 3.12 -15.76
CA ILE A 370 -2.30 2.91 -16.30
C ILE A 370 -1.56 1.80 -15.57
N TYR A 371 -0.44 1.32 -16.12
CA TYR A 371 0.46 0.42 -15.39
C TYR A 371 1.45 1.23 -14.56
N ALA A 372 2.01 0.62 -13.50
CA ALA A 372 3.08 1.23 -12.69
C ALA A 372 4.28 1.66 -13.55
N ASN A 373 4.47 1.01 -14.70
CA ASN A 373 5.52 1.35 -15.65
C ASN A 373 5.32 2.69 -16.37
N ASP A 374 4.11 3.22 -16.44
CA ASP A 374 3.77 4.47 -17.13
C ASP A 374 3.87 5.71 -16.22
N ILE A 375 4.24 5.50 -14.96
CA ILE A 375 4.51 6.56 -13.98
C ILE A 375 5.82 7.27 -14.36
N GLN A 376 5.79 8.60 -14.37
CA GLN A 376 6.94 9.42 -14.72
C GLN A 376 7.53 10.08 -13.47
N ILE A 377 8.85 10.29 -13.50
CA ILE A 377 9.52 11.12 -12.50
C ILE A 377 8.91 12.53 -12.58
N ASP A 378 8.77 13.16 -11.42
CA ASP A 378 8.18 14.49 -11.22
C ASP A 378 6.64 14.54 -11.27
N ASP A 379 5.96 13.40 -11.48
CA ASP A 379 4.50 13.30 -11.32
C ASP A 379 4.11 13.60 -9.85
N LEU A 380 3.09 14.44 -9.65
CA LEU A 380 2.40 14.58 -8.37
C LEU A 380 1.54 13.33 -8.20
N ILE A 381 1.70 12.62 -7.09
CA ILE A 381 1.00 11.38 -6.80
C ILE A 381 0.23 11.52 -5.50
N GLU A 382 -1.07 11.28 -5.58
CA GLU A 382 -1.96 11.04 -4.43
C GLU A 382 -2.15 9.54 -4.33
N PHE A 383 -1.77 8.93 -3.21
CA PHE A 383 -1.78 7.49 -3.09
C PHE A 383 -2.20 7.01 -1.71
N LYS A 384 -2.76 5.82 -1.69
CA LYS A 384 -3.09 5.06 -0.49
C LYS A 384 -2.25 3.82 -0.51
N THR A 385 -1.66 3.50 0.63
CA THR A 385 -1.03 2.20 0.78
C THR A 385 -1.98 1.22 1.43
N ASP A 386 -1.77 -0.05 1.14
CA ASP A 386 -2.25 -1.12 1.98
C ASP A 386 -1.58 -1.05 3.35
N SER A 387 -1.94 -2.04 4.14
CA SER A 387 -1.55 -2.13 5.52
C SER A 387 -0.09 -2.60 5.71
N LEU A 388 0.58 -3.06 4.64
CA LEU A 388 2.00 -3.37 4.59
C LEU A 388 2.84 -2.17 4.07
N GLY A 389 2.20 -1.05 3.75
CA GLY A 389 2.85 0.12 3.20
C GLY A 389 3.11 0.03 1.69
N LYS A 390 2.47 -0.91 0.97
CA LYS A 390 2.51 -1.01 -0.49
C LYS A 390 1.38 -0.21 -1.12
N ILE A 391 1.63 0.48 -2.21
CA ILE A 391 0.62 1.30 -2.90
C ILE A 391 -0.49 0.40 -3.44
N LYS A 392 -1.72 0.64 -2.99
CA LYS A 392 -2.94 -0.07 -3.43
C LYS A 392 -3.79 0.78 -4.36
N GLU A 393 -3.83 2.09 -4.13
CA GLU A 393 -4.50 3.05 -5.00
C GLU A 393 -3.59 4.24 -5.23
N ALA A 394 -3.48 4.70 -6.47
CA ALA A 394 -2.74 5.92 -6.79
C ALA A 394 -3.44 6.71 -7.89
N VAL A 395 -3.44 8.03 -7.74
CA VAL A 395 -3.84 9.00 -8.75
C VAL A 395 -2.65 9.90 -9.02
N LEU A 396 -2.25 9.97 -10.29
CA LEU A 396 -1.14 10.79 -10.75
C LEU A 396 -1.65 12.00 -11.52
N TYR A 397 -1.05 13.13 -11.21
CA TYR A 397 -1.18 14.39 -11.92
C TYR A 397 0.21 14.72 -12.46
N PRO A 398 0.45 14.62 -13.77
CA PRO A 398 1.74 14.93 -14.35
C PRO A 398 2.01 16.44 -14.34
N ARG A 399 3.29 16.83 -14.34
CA ARG A 399 3.70 18.24 -14.42
C ARG A 399 3.23 18.92 -15.70
N ASN A 400 3.09 18.16 -16.79
CA ASN A 400 2.51 18.62 -18.03
C ASN A 400 1.44 17.61 -18.45
N GLY A 401 0.21 17.85 -18.03
CA GLY A 401 -0.93 16.97 -18.20
C GLY A 401 -1.94 17.49 -19.21
N ARG A 402 -2.79 16.56 -19.67
CA ARG A 402 -4.01 16.87 -20.42
C ARG A 402 -5.16 16.09 -19.81
N VAL A 403 -6.14 16.79 -19.24
CA VAL A 403 -7.31 16.19 -18.59
C VAL A 403 -8.55 16.47 -19.43
N SER A 404 -9.36 15.43 -19.64
CA SER A 404 -10.68 15.54 -20.27
C SER A 404 -11.73 15.03 -19.32
N GLY A 405 -12.86 15.71 -19.21
CA GLY A 405 -13.95 15.29 -18.33
C GLY A 405 -15.21 16.12 -18.50
N THR A 406 -16.22 15.77 -17.71
CA THR A 406 -17.51 16.49 -17.67
C THR A 406 -17.54 17.40 -16.45
N VAL A 407 -17.93 18.66 -16.63
CA VAL A 407 -18.03 19.64 -15.56
C VAL A 407 -19.14 19.26 -14.58
N VAL A 408 -18.80 19.14 -13.30
CA VAL A 408 -19.71 18.85 -12.19
C VAL A 408 -20.00 20.10 -11.37
N SER A 409 -19.03 20.98 -11.20
CA SER A 409 -19.25 22.29 -10.58
C SER A 409 -18.11 23.23 -10.92
N VAL A 410 -18.41 24.51 -11.10
CA VAL A 410 -17.43 25.59 -11.18
C VAL A 410 -17.59 26.45 -9.95
N THR A 411 -16.48 26.76 -9.27
CA THR A 411 -16.46 27.68 -8.14
C THR A 411 -15.60 28.88 -8.51
N THR A 412 -16.25 30.02 -8.70
CA THR A 412 -15.58 31.31 -8.89
C THR A 412 -15.52 32.06 -7.57
N SER A 413 -14.50 32.91 -7.42
CA SER A 413 -14.31 33.77 -6.25
C SER A 413 -14.29 35.23 -6.70
N THR A 414 -14.78 36.14 -5.87
CA THR A 414 -14.56 37.58 -6.03
C THR A 414 -13.33 38.07 -5.26
N ASN A 415 -12.70 37.19 -4.48
CA ASN A 415 -11.45 37.46 -3.79
C ASN A 415 -10.26 37.14 -4.71
N ASN A 416 -9.46 38.16 -5.02
CA ASN A 416 -8.26 38.06 -5.86
C ASN A 416 -7.14 37.19 -5.26
N ASN A 417 -7.25 36.77 -4.00
CA ASN A 417 -6.32 35.85 -3.33
C ASN A 417 -6.78 34.38 -3.32
N VAL A 418 -7.92 34.06 -3.94
CA VAL A 418 -8.46 32.69 -4.00
C VAL A 418 -8.64 32.32 -5.47
N ARG A 419 -7.96 31.27 -5.93
CA ARG A 419 -8.16 30.77 -7.29
C ARG A 419 -9.57 30.25 -7.48
N GLU A 420 -10.09 30.42 -8.68
CA GLU A 420 -11.25 29.64 -9.11
C GLU A 420 -10.90 28.14 -9.15
N SER A 421 -11.92 27.29 -8.98
CA SER A 421 -11.77 25.85 -9.10
C SER A 421 -12.88 25.25 -9.96
N ILE A 422 -12.59 24.08 -10.52
CA ILE A 422 -13.53 23.31 -11.30
C ILE A 422 -13.46 21.85 -10.89
N LYS A 423 -14.62 21.24 -10.70
CA LYS A 423 -14.77 19.81 -10.44
C LYS A 423 -15.16 19.11 -11.74
N LEU A 424 -14.37 18.12 -12.14
CA LEU A 424 -14.58 17.32 -13.35
C LEU A 424 -14.83 15.86 -12.99
N ARG A 425 -15.87 15.27 -13.58
CA ARG A 425 -16.07 13.82 -13.64
C ARG A 425 -15.18 13.26 -14.76
N LEU A 426 -14.22 12.39 -14.44
CA LEU A 426 -13.31 11.80 -15.43
C LEU A 426 -13.75 10.39 -15.85
N ASP A 427 -12.98 9.77 -16.76
CA ASP A 427 -13.30 8.48 -17.40
C ASP A 427 -13.45 7.30 -16.41
N ASP A 428 -12.84 7.38 -15.23
CA ASP A 428 -13.00 6.41 -14.14
C ASP A 428 -14.30 6.58 -13.34
N GLY A 429 -15.13 7.55 -13.72
CA GLY A 429 -16.39 7.86 -13.06
C GLY A 429 -16.24 8.60 -11.74
N LYS A 430 -15.06 9.11 -11.38
CA LYS A 430 -14.81 9.88 -10.15
C LYS A 430 -14.71 11.39 -10.42
N ASP A 431 -14.93 12.16 -9.36
CA ASP A 431 -14.82 13.62 -9.36
C ASP A 431 -13.43 14.08 -8.92
N TYR A 432 -12.83 14.97 -9.71
CA TYR A 432 -11.52 15.55 -9.48
C TYR A 432 -11.59 17.07 -9.49
N VAL A 433 -10.85 17.73 -8.60
CA VAL A 433 -10.79 19.19 -8.52
C VAL A 433 -9.51 19.70 -9.15
N PHE A 434 -9.66 20.68 -10.03
CA PHE A 434 -8.59 21.44 -10.69
C PHE A 434 -8.76 22.93 -10.41
N TYR A 435 -7.67 23.69 -10.51
CA TYR A 435 -7.63 25.11 -10.13
C TYR A 435 -7.26 25.98 -11.33
N GLY A 436 -7.99 27.08 -11.53
CA GLY A 436 -7.82 28.02 -12.63
C GLY A 436 -6.97 29.22 -12.23
N ASN A 437 -7.33 30.43 -12.66
CA ASN A 437 -6.59 31.65 -12.34
C ASN A 437 -7.03 32.29 -11.02
N TYR A 438 -6.21 33.20 -10.50
CA TYR A 438 -6.69 34.19 -9.54
C TYR A 438 -7.63 35.15 -10.28
N PRO A 439 -8.86 35.39 -9.77
CA PRO A 439 -9.81 36.30 -10.39
C PRO A 439 -9.20 37.70 -10.51
N THR A 440 -9.10 38.22 -11.73
CA THR A 440 -8.65 39.61 -11.97
C THR A 440 -9.85 40.46 -12.36
N TYR A 441 -10.07 41.58 -11.67
CA TYR A 441 -11.17 42.48 -11.96
C TYR A 441 -10.82 43.44 -13.11
N ASN A 442 -11.71 43.60 -14.08
CA ASN A 442 -11.65 44.62 -15.12
C ASN A 442 -12.99 45.38 -15.22
N SER A 443 -13.07 46.37 -16.13
CA SER A 443 -14.27 47.22 -16.32
C SER A 443 -15.56 46.48 -16.68
N TRP A 444 -15.50 45.18 -17.01
CA TRP A 444 -16.62 44.33 -17.40
C TRP A 444 -16.89 43.18 -16.42
N GLY A 445 -16.15 43.11 -15.30
CA GLY A 445 -16.30 42.12 -14.24
C GLY A 445 -15.02 41.36 -13.92
N TYR A 446 -15.14 40.26 -13.16
CA TYR A 446 -14.02 39.36 -12.88
C TYR A 446 -13.73 38.49 -14.09
N ASN A 447 -12.51 38.58 -14.61
CA ASN A 447 -11.98 37.67 -15.61
C ASN A 447 -11.56 36.38 -14.90
N THR A 448 -12.22 35.28 -15.26
CA THR A 448 -11.91 33.94 -14.74
C THR A 448 -11.89 32.95 -15.90
N LEU A 449 -11.04 31.95 -15.79
CA LEU A 449 -10.77 30.89 -16.76
C LEU A 449 -12.00 30.00 -17.01
N PHE A 450 -12.89 29.85 -16.02
CA PHE A 450 -14.04 28.96 -16.08
C PHE A 450 -15.40 29.68 -16.21
N ASN A 451 -15.42 30.99 -16.41
CA ASN A 451 -16.63 31.84 -16.40
C ASN A 451 -17.78 31.35 -17.32
N ASN A 452 -17.43 30.75 -18.45
CA ASN A 452 -18.36 30.29 -19.48
C ASN A 452 -18.73 28.80 -19.38
N LEU A 453 -18.24 28.09 -18.37
CA LEU A 453 -18.49 26.66 -18.19
C LEU A 453 -19.69 26.41 -17.27
N ARG A 454 -20.43 25.35 -17.55
CA ARG A 454 -21.66 24.95 -16.87
C ARG A 454 -21.64 23.45 -16.56
N TYR A 455 -22.49 23.05 -15.61
CA TYR A 455 -22.70 21.64 -15.30
C TYR A 455 -23.05 20.85 -16.56
N GLY A 456 -22.38 19.72 -16.78
CA GLY A 456 -22.59 18.86 -17.94
C GLY A 456 -21.72 19.19 -19.15
N ASP A 457 -21.03 20.34 -19.18
CA ASP A 457 -20.13 20.66 -20.28
C ASP A 457 -18.96 19.69 -20.32
N ARG A 458 -18.56 19.29 -21.53
CA ARG A 458 -17.34 18.49 -21.71
C ARG A 458 -16.16 19.39 -21.99
N VAL A 459 -15.09 19.22 -21.24
CA VAL A 459 -13.90 20.08 -21.31
C VAL A 459 -12.63 19.28 -21.51
N ASN A 460 -11.61 19.95 -22.04
CA ASN A 460 -10.27 19.43 -22.21
C ASN A 460 -9.26 20.51 -21.82
N PHE A 461 -8.44 20.24 -20.81
CA PHE A 461 -7.53 21.22 -20.25
C PHE A 461 -6.10 20.72 -20.27
N ASN A 462 -5.18 21.64 -20.57
CA ASN A 462 -3.78 21.45 -20.23
C ASN A 462 -3.61 21.77 -18.74
N THR A 463 -2.86 20.91 -18.05
CA THR A 463 -2.60 21.09 -16.62
C THR A 463 -1.12 21.07 -16.31
N ASN A 464 -0.74 21.84 -15.30
CA ASN A 464 0.46 21.61 -14.52
C ASN A 464 0.05 21.05 -13.17
N TYR A 465 0.22 19.75 -12.99
CA TYR A 465 -0.38 19.01 -11.89
C TYR A 465 -1.91 19.20 -11.86
N LYS A 466 -2.42 19.90 -10.84
CA LYS A 466 -3.83 20.25 -10.66
C LYS A 466 -4.19 21.66 -11.14
N LEU A 467 -3.21 22.45 -11.58
CA LEU A 467 -3.43 23.80 -12.09
C LEU A 467 -3.74 23.73 -13.58
N VAL A 468 -4.82 24.35 -14.02
CA VAL A 468 -5.14 24.49 -15.44
C VAL A 468 -4.27 25.62 -16.00
N THR A 469 -3.42 25.30 -16.97
CA THR A 469 -2.48 26.26 -17.59
C THR A 469 -3.01 26.85 -18.90
N ASN A 470 -4.08 26.26 -19.46
CA ASN A 470 -4.86 26.84 -20.55
C ASN A 470 -6.29 26.28 -20.49
N SER A 471 -7.31 27.16 -20.47
CA SER A 471 -8.68 26.78 -20.86
C SER A 471 -8.81 26.94 -22.35
N SER A 472 -8.20 26.01 -23.06
CA SER A 472 -8.46 25.90 -24.46
C SER A 472 -9.87 25.30 -24.59
N ASN A 473 -10.83 26.12 -25.00
CA ASN A 473 -12.05 25.70 -25.69
C ASN A 473 -11.63 24.96 -26.98
N THR A 474 -11.00 23.81 -26.83
CA THR A 474 -10.45 23.02 -27.92
C THR A 474 -10.79 21.59 -27.61
N GLU A 475 -11.97 21.22 -28.10
CA GLU A 475 -12.26 19.93 -28.69
C GLU A 475 -11.10 18.92 -28.62
N ASN A 476 -11.40 17.76 -28.04
CA ASN A 476 -10.50 16.64 -27.94
C ASN A 476 -10.14 16.14 -29.34
N THR A 477 -9.06 16.69 -29.89
CA THR A 477 -8.68 16.54 -31.28
C THR A 477 -7.46 15.65 -31.42
N ILE A 478 -7.48 14.75 -32.41
CA ILE A 478 -6.33 13.95 -32.83
C ILE A 478 -6.11 14.11 -34.32
N THR A 479 -4.86 14.33 -34.71
CA THR A 479 -4.49 14.53 -36.11
C THR A 479 -3.73 13.32 -36.63
N GLY A 480 -4.12 12.79 -37.78
CA GLY A 480 -3.46 11.66 -38.40
C GLY A 480 -4.06 11.32 -39.76
N GLN A 481 -3.49 10.31 -40.40
CA GLN A 481 -3.95 9.82 -41.68
C GLN A 481 -4.94 8.66 -41.48
N ILE A 482 -6.09 8.71 -42.14
CA ILE A 482 -7.05 7.61 -42.13
C ILE A 482 -6.47 6.48 -42.98
N ILE A 483 -6.26 5.30 -42.39
CA ILE A 483 -5.72 4.12 -43.07
C ILE A 483 -6.83 3.22 -43.59
N ASP A 484 -7.99 3.24 -42.92
CA ASP A 484 -9.16 2.45 -43.29
C ASP A 484 -10.42 3.02 -42.62
N SER A 485 -11.59 2.84 -43.24
CA SER A 485 -12.88 3.26 -42.67
C SER A 485 -14.05 2.52 -43.32
N TYR A 486 -15.01 2.06 -42.52
CA TYR A 486 -16.22 1.37 -43.02
C TYR A 486 -17.41 1.54 -42.08
N SER A 487 -18.62 1.44 -42.66
CA SER A 487 -19.89 1.46 -41.92
C SER A 487 -20.35 0.05 -41.58
N TYR A 488 -21.08 -0.11 -40.48
CA TYR A 488 -21.78 -1.36 -40.19
C TYR A 488 -23.09 -1.43 -40.98
N ALA A 489 -23.51 -2.66 -41.32
CA ALA A 489 -24.80 -2.90 -41.96
C ALA A 489 -26.00 -2.50 -41.07
N VAL A 490 -25.82 -2.56 -39.74
CA VAL A 490 -26.83 -2.18 -38.74
C VAL A 490 -26.13 -1.42 -37.61
N LYS A 491 -26.79 -0.38 -37.09
CA LYS A 491 -26.34 0.35 -35.89
C LYS A 491 -26.21 -0.63 -34.72
N ARG A 492 -25.05 -0.65 -34.06
CA ARG A 492 -24.80 -1.53 -32.91
C ARG A 492 -25.51 -1.00 -31.66
N TYR A 493 -25.69 -1.86 -30.65
CA TYR A 493 -26.39 -1.55 -29.40
C TYR A 493 -25.75 -0.38 -28.62
N ASP A 494 -24.44 -0.19 -28.77
CA ASP A 494 -23.69 0.91 -28.16
C ASP A 494 -23.87 2.25 -28.89
N GLY A 495 -24.64 2.27 -29.99
CA GLY A 495 -24.92 3.44 -30.80
C GLY A 495 -23.94 3.68 -31.95
N THR A 496 -22.93 2.82 -32.13
CA THR A 496 -21.93 2.97 -33.18
C THR A 496 -22.46 2.54 -34.55
N THR A 497 -22.03 3.25 -35.60
CA THR A 497 -22.47 3.06 -36.99
C THR A 497 -21.35 2.64 -37.92
N GLY A 498 -20.09 2.64 -37.46
CA GLY A 498 -18.92 2.21 -38.23
C GLY A 498 -17.60 2.37 -37.47
N GLU A 499 -16.48 2.06 -38.13
CA GLU A 499 -15.11 2.16 -37.60
C GLU A 499 -14.19 2.97 -38.53
N LEU A 500 -13.21 3.66 -37.96
CA LEU A 500 -12.15 4.41 -38.63
C LEU A 500 -10.80 4.08 -37.98
N ARG A 501 -9.81 3.69 -38.78
CA ARG A 501 -8.43 3.44 -38.34
C ARG A 501 -7.55 4.63 -38.70
N LEU A 502 -6.96 5.27 -37.70
CA LEU A 502 -6.11 6.46 -37.86
C LEU A 502 -4.65 6.10 -37.53
N ARG A 503 -3.72 6.47 -38.42
CA ARG A 503 -2.27 6.47 -38.15
C ARG A 503 -1.83 7.87 -37.78
N GLU A 504 -1.37 8.03 -36.56
CA GLU A 504 -0.85 9.32 -36.06
C GLU A 504 0.54 9.60 -36.63
N ASN A 505 0.86 10.87 -36.89
CA ASN A 505 2.09 11.29 -37.59
C ASN A 505 3.41 10.84 -36.94
N ASN A 506 3.39 10.37 -35.68
CA ASN A 506 4.57 9.99 -34.91
C ASN A 506 4.64 8.48 -34.56
N TYR A 507 3.73 7.64 -35.10
CA TYR A 507 3.66 6.21 -34.75
C TYR A 507 3.51 5.31 -35.98
N SER A 508 4.15 4.12 -35.91
CA SER A 508 4.04 3.08 -36.94
C SER A 508 2.72 2.29 -36.89
N ASN A 509 2.00 2.37 -35.76
CA ASN A 509 0.75 1.65 -35.51
C ASN A 509 -0.48 2.55 -35.72
N TYR A 510 -1.61 1.95 -36.08
CA TYR A 510 -2.91 2.63 -36.19
C TYR A 510 -3.76 2.40 -34.94
N LYS A 511 -4.68 3.34 -34.66
CA LYS A 511 -5.71 3.22 -33.62
C LYS A 511 -7.11 3.31 -34.23
N THR A 512 -8.05 2.53 -33.69
CA THR A 512 -9.44 2.51 -34.16
C THR A 512 -10.31 3.47 -33.36
N TYR A 513 -11.20 4.16 -34.07
CA TYR A 513 -12.22 5.09 -33.57
C TYR A 513 -13.58 4.74 -34.21
N TYR A 514 -14.68 5.19 -33.62
CA TYR A 514 -16.03 4.75 -33.98
C TYR A 514 -16.93 5.88 -34.45
N PHE A 515 -17.60 5.68 -35.59
CA PHE A 515 -18.67 6.57 -36.04
C PHE A 515 -19.93 6.39 -35.19
N THR A 516 -20.70 7.46 -35.07
CA THR A 516 -22.04 7.46 -34.46
C THR A 516 -23.04 8.13 -35.40
N ASP A 517 -24.33 8.06 -35.07
CA ASP A 517 -25.38 8.81 -35.74
C ASP A 517 -25.27 10.34 -35.59
N ARG A 518 -24.31 10.83 -34.80
CA ARG A 518 -24.05 12.24 -34.53
C ARG A 518 -22.71 12.74 -35.06
N THR A 519 -21.95 11.89 -35.77
CA THR A 519 -20.63 12.27 -36.30
C THR A 519 -20.78 13.27 -37.44
N ASN A 520 -20.20 14.46 -37.28
CA ASN A 520 -20.20 15.51 -38.30
C ASN A 520 -18.92 15.47 -39.16
N TYR A 521 -18.97 16.01 -40.37
CA TYR A 521 -17.80 16.14 -41.24
C TYR A 521 -17.61 17.59 -41.70
N ARG A 522 -16.38 18.11 -41.56
CA ARG A 522 -15.99 19.47 -41.94
C ARG A 522 -14.83 19.43 -42.92
N LEU A 523 -15.04 20.01 -44.10
CA LEU A 523 -14.02 20.17 -45.14
C LEU A 523 -12.97 21.21 -44.72
N ALA A 524 -11.79 21.19 -45.36
CA ALA A 524 -10.68 22.12 -45.10
C ALA A 524 -11.04 23.60 -45.33
N ASN A 525 -12.12 23.88 -46.07
CA ASN A 525 -12.69 25.21 -46.27
C ASN A 525 -13.82 25.57 -45.28
N ASN A 526 -13.93 24.84 -44.17
CA ASN A 526 -14.95 24.98 -43.12
C ASN A 526 -16.41 24.69 -43.53
N LEU A 527 -16.67 24.09 -44.70
CA LEU A 527 -18.00 23.61 -45.06
C LEU A 527 -18.35 22.32 -44.30
N MET A 528 -19.54 22.26 -43.70
CA MET A 528 -20.07 21.05 -43.07
C MET A 528 -20.82 20.17 -44.09
N LEU A 529 -20.51 18.88 -44.13
CA LEU A 529 -21.19 17.88 -44.95
C LEU A 529 -22.05 16.97 -44.06
N ASN A 530 -23.32 16.81 -44.42
CA ASN A 530 -24.18 15.77 -43.86
C ASN A 530 -24.01 14.48 -44.69
N ASN A 531 -23.50 13.41 -44.07
CA ASN A 531 -23.29 12.08 -44.68
C ASN A 531 -22.32 12.04 -45.89
N PRO A 532 -21.02 12.33 -45.73
CA PRO A 532 -20.03 11.87 -46.70
C PRO A 532 -19.96 10.34 -46.70
N SER A 533 -19.70 9.73 -47.86
CA SER A 533 -19.45 8.28 -47.93
C SER A 533 -18.18 7.96 -47.14
N ILE A 534 -18.36 7.26 -46.01
CA ILE A 534 -17.28 6.90 -45.07
C ILE A 534 -16.19 6.06 -45.75
N GLU A 535 -16.51 5.34 -46.82
CA GLU A 535 -15.57 4.50 -47.59
C GLU A 535 -14.53 5.33 -48.37
N ASN A 536 -14.80 6.61 -48.62
CA ASN A 536 -13.90 7.50 -49.38
C ASN A 536 -12.92 8.29 -48.50
N LEU A 537 -12.89 8.04 -47.19
CA LEU A 537 -12.04 8.77 -46.25
C LEU A 537 -10.62 8.21 -46.15
N ARG A 538 -10.35 7.05 -46.76
CA ARG A 538 -9.04 6.40 -46.75
C ARG A 538 -7.96 7.29 -47.40
N GLY A 539 -6.84 7.45 -46.70
CA GLY A 539 -5.68 8.24 -47.12
C GLY A 539 -5.75 9.72 -46.73
N VAL A 540 -6.90 10.23 -46.28
CA VAL A 540 -7.07 11.64 -45.90
C VAL A 540 -6.40 11.91 -44.56
N THR A 541 -5.65 13.02 -44.49
CA THR A 541 -5.14 13.51 -43.21
C THR A 541 -6.19 14.40 -42.57
N VAL A 542 -6.63 14.03 -41.39
CA VAL A 542 -7.74 14.68 -40.69
C VAL A 542 -7.34 15.03 -39.27
N THR A 543 -8.07 15.98 -38.70
CA THR A 543 -8.20 16.18 -37.26
C THR A 543 -9.55 15.65 -36.82
N LEU A 544 -9.58 14.55 -36.07
CA LEU A 544 -10.80 14.00 -35.47
C LEU A 544 -11.07 14.70 -34.14
N VAL A 545 -12.28 15.19 -33.93
CA VAL A 545 -12.84 15.60 -32.64
C VAL A 545 -13.51 14.39 -31.99
N LEU A 546 -13.15 14.08 -30.75
CA LEU A 546 -13.46 12.79 -30.12
C LEU A 546 -14.20 12.92 -28.78
N ASP A 547 -15.14 12.02 -28.56
CA ASP A 547 -15.74 11.67 -27.28
C ASP A 547 -15.27 10.24 -26.91
N GLY A 548 -14.19 10.13 -26.14
CA GLY A 548 -13.53 8.84 -25.91
C GLY A 548 -12.90 8.30 -27.20
N ASP A 549 -13.35 7.13 -27.64
CA ASP A 549 -13.04 6.53 -28.94
C ASP A 549 -14.08 6.84 -30.03
N ARG A 550 -15.16 7.55 -29.70
CA ARG A 550 -16.23 7.93 -30.61
C ARG A 550 -15.91 9.25 -31.30
N ILE A 551 -16.23 9.32 -32.59
CA ILE A 551 -15.96 10.49 -33.42
C ILE A 551 -17.15 11.44 -33.36
N VAL A 552 -16.90 12.66 -32.89
CA VAL A 552 -17.88 13.76 -32.84
C VAL A 552 -17.83 14.57 -34.13
N GLU A 553 -16.64 14.89 -34.62
CA GLU A 553 -16.44 15.61 -35.88
C GLU A 553 -15.15 15.16 -36.57
N ILE A 554 -15.13 15.08 -37.90
CA ILE A 554 -13.93 14.89 -38.72
C ILE A 554 -13.62 16.19 -39.44
N ARG A 555 -12.40 16.70 -39.29
CA ARG A 555 -11.93 17.92 -39.95
C ARG A 555 -10.82 17.58 -40.93
N ASP A 556 -11.04 17.84 -42.20
CA ASP A 556 -9.98 17.73 -43.19
C ASP A 556 -8.93 18.83 -42.97
N ILE A 557 -7.65 18.47 -42.91
CA ILE A 557 -6.53 19.43 -42.72
C ILE A 557 -5.73 19.71 -43.99
N GLY A 558 -6.20 19.24 -45.15
CA GLY A 558 -5.92 19.80 -46.47
C GLY A 558 -4.47 20.15 -46.77
N ASN A 559 -3.65 19.16 -47.16
CA ASN A 559 -2.43 19.41 -47.96
C ASN A 559 -2.00 18.25 -48.88
N GLN A 560 -2.83 17.22 -49.04
CA GLN A 560 -2.67 16.25 -50.12
C GLN A 560 -4.05 15.98 -50.68
N LYS A 561 -4.19 16.14 -52.00
CA LYS A 561 -5.46 15.94 -52.67
C LYS A 561 -5.34 14.74 -53.57
N ASN A 562 -6.04 13.67 -53.21
CA ASN A 562 -6.29 12.58 -54.14
C ASN A 562 -6.91 13.17 -55.41
N PHE A 563 -6.57 12.61 -56.56
CA PHE A 563 -7.28 12.88 -57.78
C PHE A 563 -7.55 11.57 -58.50
N ASP A 564 -8.64 11.56 -59.25
CA ASP A 564 -9.01 10.51 -60.18
C ASP A 564 -9.54 11.23 -61.40
N ALA A 565 -8.75 11.29 -62.46
CA ALA A 565 -9.02 12.12 -63.60
C ALA A 565 -8.87 11.33 -64.89
N ILE A 566 -9.52 11.82 -65.94
CA ILE A 566 -9.24 11.40 -67.30
C ILE A 566 -8.28 12.42 -67.89
N ALA A 567 -7.18 11.91 -68.43
CA ALA A 567 -6.15 12.71 -69.05
C ALA A 567 -5.85 12.21 -70.47
N GLN A 568 -5.44 13.12 -71.34
CA GLN A 568 -4.91 12.80 -72.67
C GLN A 568 -3.39 12.93 -72.65
N ILE A 569 -2.69 11.97 -73.26
CA ILE A 569 -1.26 12.10 -73.52
C ILE A 569 -1.03 13.10 -74.64
N ILE A 570 -0.37 14.21 -74.33
CA ILE A 570 -0.13 15.32 -75.27
C ILE A 570 1.31 15.37 -75.78
N ASN A 571 2.27 14.74 -75.08
CA ASN A 571 3.64 14.55 -75.59
C ASN A 571 4.27 13.26 -75.05
N VAL A 572 5.17 12.66 -75.84
CA VAL A 572 5.97 11.48 -75.45
C VAL A 572 7.43 11.78 -75.72
N GLU A 573 8.24 11.77 -74.68
CA GLU A 573 9.69 11.94 -74.77
C GLU A 573 10.36 10.62 -74.41
N THR A 574 11.18 10.12 -75.33
CA THR A 574 11.95 8.89 -75.12
C THR A 574 13.36 9.28 -74.73
N ASN A 575 13.71 9.07 -73.47
CA ASN A 575 15.08 9.25 -73.01
C ASN A 575 15.77 7.88 -73.07
N ASN A 576 16.83 7.79 -73.87
CA ASN A 576 17.68 6.61 -73.97
C ASN A 576 19.09 6.89 -73.42
N PRO A 577 19.24 7.11 -72.10
CA PRO A 577 20.55 7.21 -71.49
C PRO A 577 21.14 5.80 -71.38
N PHE A 578 22.06 5.47 -72.28
CA PHE A 578 22.99 4.32 -72.28
C PHE A 578 22.63 3.13 -71.35
N GLY A 579 22.01 2.10 -71.93
CA GLY A 579 22.06 0.73 -71.41
C GLY A 579 20.81 0.26 -70.66
N SER A 580 20.01 -0.54 -71.35
CA SER A 580 19.05 -1.52 -70.82
C SER A 580 17.66 -1.08 -70.36
N PHE A 581 17.38 0.21 -70.12
CA PHE A 581 16.04 0.66 -69.74
C PHE A 581 15.60 1.91 -70.52
N VAL A 582 14.62 1.76 -71.41
CA VAL A 582 14.00 2.89 -72.11
C VAL A 582 12.99 3.55 -71.16
N SER A 583 13.39 4.65 -70.55
CA SER A 583 12.47 5.50 -69.77
C SER A 583 11.72 6.41 -70.73
N ARG A 584 10.39 6.29 -70.75
CA ARG A 584 9.51 7.22 -71.48
C ARG A 584 8.89 8.18 -70.48
N THR A 585 9.09 9.47 -70.72
CA THR A 585 8.42 10.54 -69.97
C THR A 585 7.25 11.03 -70.79
N TYR A 586 6.08 11.07 -70.17
CA TYR A 586 4.83 11.47 -70.80
C TYR A 586 4.39 12.80 -70.22
N ARG A 587 3.98 13.72 -71.10
CA ARG A 587 3.24 14.90 -70.70
C ARG A 587 1.76 14.65 -70.92
N ILE A 588 0.95 14.86 -69.90
CA ILE A 588 -0.51 14.73 -69.97
C ILE A 588 -1.21 16.05 -69.76
N LYS A 589 -2.42 16.14 -70.30
CA LYS A 589 -3.38 17.20 -70.01
C LYS A 589 -4.64 16.57 -69.41
N ILE A 590 -5.07 17.07 -68.26
CA ILE A 590 -6.36 16.67 -67.69
C ILE A 590 -7.46 17.20 -68.60
N ILE A 591 -8.37 16.31 -69.02
CA ILE A 591 -9.52 16.62 -69.88
C ILE A 591 -10.86 16.39 -69.16
N ASN A 592 -10.80 15.73 -68.02
CA ASN A 592 -11.90 15.62 -67.08
C ASN A 592 -11.30 15.41 -65.69
N ASP A 593 -11.43 16.41 -64.82
CA ASP A 593 -10.96 16.38 -63.43
C ASP A 593 -11.86 15.55 -62.50
N ASN A 594 -12.94 14.99 -63.05
CA ASN A 594 -13.93 14.16 -62.38
C ASN A 594 -14.40 14.74 -61.04
N ASN A 595 -14.43 16.08 -60.90
CA ASN A 595 -15.02 16.98 -59.89
C ASN A 595 -15.14 16.56 -58.40
N GLN A 596 -14.68 15.40 -57.96
CA GLN A 596 -14.98 14.82 -56.65
C GLN A 596 -13.85 14.99 -55.64
N SER A 597 -12.62 15.25 -56.08
CA SER A 597 -11.44 15.15 -55.21
C SER A 597 -10.47 16.35 -55.25
N GLY A 598 -10.73 17.34 -56.12
CA GLY A 598 -10.15 18.69 -56.04
C GLY A 598 -8.63 18.80 -56.22
N GLY A 599 -7.96 17.68 -56.52
CA GLY A 599 -6.51 17.58 -56.68
C GLY A 599 -6.01 18.12 -58.01
N VAL A 600 -6.64 17.80 -59.12
CA VAL A 600 -6.30 18.36 -60.44
C VAL A 600 -7.51 19.07 -61.03
N LYS A 601 -7.31 19.95 -62.01
CA LYS A 601 -8.38 20.66 -62.72
C LYS A 601 -8.34 20.38 -64.21
N ASP A 602 -9.49 20.47 -64.88
CA ASP A 602 -9.54 20.44 -66.33
C ASP A 602 -8.58 21.47 -66.93
N GLY A 603 -7.73 21.01 -67.86
CA GLY A 603 -6.68 21.80 -68.48
C GLY A 603 -5.30 21.74 -67.80
N ASP A 604 -5.17 21.26 -66.56
CA ASP A 604 -3.87 21.11 -65.89
C ASP A 604 -2.96 20.16 -66.70
N THR A 605 -1.64 20.44 -66.70
CA THR A 605 -0.66 19.56 -67.36
C THR A 605 0.40 19.06 -66.40
N PHE A 606 0.70 17.77 -66.46
CA PHE A 606 1.67 17.11 -65.59
C PHE A 606 2.61 16.19 -66.39
N TYR A 607 3.73 15.83 -65.77
CA TYR A 607 4.66 14.83 -66.29
C TYR A 607 4.64 13.58 -65.41
N PHE A 608 4.75 12.41 -66.03
CA PHE A 608 5.07 11.18 -65.31
C PHE A 608 5.99 10.29 -66.18
N SER A 609 6.68 9.35 -65.55
CA SER A 609 7.49 8.34 -66.25
C SER A 609 7.03 6.95 -65.88
N THR A 610 6.98 6.04 -66.85
CA THR A 610 6.59 4.63 -66.64
C THR A 610 7.20 3.76 -67.72
N GLU A 611 7.41 2.48 -67.40
CA GLU A 611 7.90 1.47 -68.34
C GLU A 611 6.81 1.05 -69.35
N ARG A 612 5.54 1.25 -69.00
CA ARG A 612 4.41 0.94 -69.90
C ARG A 612 4.41 1.89 -71.10
N ALA A 613 4.28 1.33 -72.30
CA ALA A 613 4.18 2.10 -73.53
C ALA A 613 2.77 2.65 -73.72
N PHE A 614 2.68 3.95 -74.01
CA PHE A 614 1.47 4.65 -74.43
C PHE A 614 1.79 5.52 -75.66
N ASN A 615 0.80 5.80 -76.48
CA ASN A 615 0.92 6.65 -77.66
C ASN A 615 0.44 8.07 -77.38
N LYS A 616 0.89 9.03 -78.21
CA LYS A 616 0.34 10.38 -78.22
C LYS A 616 -1.16 10.30 -78.55
N TYR A 617 -1.96 11.07 -77.82
CA TYR A 617 -3.43 11.13 -77.86
C TYR A 617 -4.18 9.98 -77.18
N ASP A 618 -3.48 8.99 -76.61
CA ASP A 618 -4.14 7.98 -75.77
C ASP A 618 -4.87 8.66 -74.60
N ILE A 619 -6.07 8.16 -74.32
CA ILE A 619 -6.88 8.58 -73.19
C ILE A 619 -6.65 7.60 -72.04
N ILE A 620 -6.25 8.14 -70.90
CA ILE A 620 -5.93 7.38 -69.72
C ILE A 620 -6.80 7.83 -68.55
N ARG A 621 -7.17 6.89 -67.69
CA ARG A 621 -7.60 7.20 -66.33
C ARG A 621 -6.36 7.22 -65.46
N ILE A 622 -6.16 8.31 -64.74
CA ILE A 622 -5.05 8.51 -63.83
C ILE A 622 -5.58 8.81 -62.44
N THR A 623 -5.18 8.01 -61.47
CA THR A 623 -5.51 8.19 -60.06
C THR A 623 -4.23 8.36 -59.27
N GLY A 624 -4.20 9.24 -58.28
CA GLY A 624 -3.02 9.40 -57.46
C GLY A 624 -3.16 10.57 -56.50
N LEU A 625 -2.03 11.06 -56.00
CA LEU A 625 -1.94 12.19 -55.09
C LEU A 625 -1.36 13.40 -55.83
N ARG A 626 -1.95 14.58 -55.65
CA ARG A 626 -1.26 15.84 -55.96
C ARG A 626 -0.57 16.36 -54.72
N GLU A 627 0.72 16.62 -54.86
CA GLU A 627 1.57 17.26 -53.88
C GLU A 627 2.26 18.45 -54.55
N ASN A 628 1.87 19.67 -54.17
CA ASN A 628 2.27 20.91 -54.85
C ASN A 628 1.92 20.90 -56.36
N ASP A 629 2.91 21.06 -57.25
CA ASP A 629 2.75 21.05 -58.71
C ASP A 629 3.07 19.69 -59.36
N ASP A 630 3.38 18.66 -58.54
CA ASP A 630 3.74 17.32 -59.00
C ASP A 630 2.68 16.26 -58.63
N LEU A 631 2.72 15.13 -59.34
CA LEU A 631 1.90 13.96 -59.07
C LEU A 631 2.73 12.87 -58.36
N LYS A 632 2.17 12.26 -57.32
CA LYS A 632 2.75 11.17 -56.53
C LYS A 632 1.84 9.95 -56.52
N ASP A 633 2.45 8.78 -56.39
CA ASP A 633 1.76 7.47 -56.30
C ASP A 633 0.68 7.28 -57.38
N VAL A 634 1.01 7.65 -58.61
CA VAL A 634 0.07 7.61 -59.73
C VAL A 634 -0.13 6.18 -60.25
N SER A 635 -1.39 5.78 -60.33
CA SER A 635 -1.85 4.58 -61.00
C SER A 635 -2.54 4.97 -62.31
N ILE A 636 -2.15 4.32 -63.39
CA ILE A 636 -2.57 4.68 -64.75
C ILE A 636 -3.17 3.47 -65.45
N LYS A 637 -4.34 3.68 -66.05
CA LYS A 637 -5.03 2.69 -66.87
C LYS A 637 -5.39 3.29 -68.22
N LEU A 638 -4.96 2.64 -69.31
CA LEU A 638 -5.43 2.95 -70.65
C LEU A 638 -6.96 2.73 -70.71
N ILE A 639 -7.69 3.72 -71.20
CA ILE A 639 -9.11 3.58 -71.48
C ILE A 639 -9.24 3.14 -72.93
N ASP A 640 -9.28 1.82 -73.15
CA ASP A 640 -9.48 1.23 -74.46
C ASP A 640 -10.94 0.82 -74.63
N ASP A 641 -11.77 1.74 -75.14
CA ASP A 641 -13.09 1.34 -75.65
C ASP A 641 -13.59 2.31 -76.72
N ARG A 642 -13.85 1.75 -77.91
CA ARG A 642 -14.46 2.42 -79.08
C ARG A 642 -15.91 2.86 -78.83
N ARG A 643 -16.45 2.68 -77.62
CA ARG A 643 -17.78 3.09 -77.16
C ARG A 643 -17.80 4.37 -76.32
N PHE A 644 -16.65 4.99 -76.03
CA PHE A 644 -16.56 6.26 -75.28
C PHE A 644 -16.63 7.53 -76.14
N SER A 645 -16.76 7.40 -77.47
CA SER A 645 -16.83 8.54 -78.40
C SER A 645 -18.11 9.39 -78.28
N GLU A 646 -19.20 8.84 -77.72
CA GLU A 646 -20.48 9.55 -77.63
C GLU A 646 -20.58 10.49 -76.40
N TYR A 647 -19.80 10.24 -75.33
CA TYR A 647 -19.83 11.06 -74.11
C TYR A 647 -18.83 12.22 -74.08
N PHE A 648 -17.80 12.19 -74.94
CA PHE A 648 -16.76 13.23 -75.06
C PHE A 648 -16.72 13.90 -76.44
N GLY A 649 -17.80 13.80 -77.23
CA GLY A 649 -17.95 14.51 -78.51
C GLY A 649 -17.76 16.04 -78.42
N LYS A 650 -17.77 16.63 -77.21
CA LYS A 650 -17.43 18.04 -76.97
C LYS A 650 -15.95 18.36 -76.82
N TYR A 651 -15.07 17.38 -76.60
CA TYR A 651 -13.63 17.58 -76.41
C TYR A 651 -12.77 17.04 -77.57
N TYR A 652 -13.37 16.28 -78.49
CA TYR A 652 -12.73 15.89 -79.75
C TYR A 652 -12.80 16.97 -80.86
N TYR A 653 -13.62 18.02 -80.70
CA TYR A 653 -13.85 19.06 -81.71
C TYR A 653 -13.19 20.42 -81.39
N ASN A 654 -11.90 20.42 -81.04
CA ASN A 654 -11.09 21.65 -81.06
C ASN A 654 -9.73 21.41 -81.71
N PHE A 655 -9.73 20.65 -82.81
CA PHE A 655 -8.63 20.58 -83.76
C PHE A 655 -9.20 20.39 -85.17
N TYR A 656 -9.78 21.46 -85.71
CA TYR A 656 -9.46 22.07 -87.01
C TYR A 656 -9.91 23.53 -86.99
#